data_AF-A0A537R332-F1
#
_entry.id   AF-A0A537R332-F1
#
_cell.length_a   1.000
_cell.length_b   1.000
_cell.length_c   1.000
_cell.angle_alpha   90.00
_cell.angle_beta   90.00
_cell.angle_gamma   90.00
#
_symmetry.space_group_name_H-M   'P 1'
#
loop_
_entity.id
_entity.type
_entity.pdbx_description
1 polymer ?
#
loop_
_entity_poly.entity_id
_entity_poly.type
_entity_poly.pdbx_seq_one_letter_code
_entity_poly.pdbx_strand_id
1 'polypeptide(L)'
;MPASRSIRANRTWAWVATCAAVAFCAATPADAHGFGQRYELPLPLSLYLFGAAAVVALSFVVFGLFLRGSSDPRVGPQVDLLATAAGRVAGHPAIVLTLRLAALALFVVTVLAGLFGDQNPYRNIAPTLVWIIWWVGLAYVAAFVGDVWVLINPWRTVFDGAQWLYRRLGGHGELGDRLPYPESLGTWPACVLLLAFSWIELVYPNAASPAHIAWLAIAYSILTWTAMLAFGGDTWLRHGEVFSLVFGTLARFAPAEAQDGKLLLQPFGGGLLDSRPVTSSMMAFILLLLATVLYDGLIGTGEWALLEGALRESFPRSSGLALRSAGLVAMWLLFLGAYLGICAVMSRVATGRPRPLEVARSFALTLVPIAIGYHVAHYLVFLLVQGQYIIPLLSDPFGRGWDLFGTAGYRVDIAVAGARFAWYTAVGAIVTGHVFAVYLAHRRAIAVFSPIRVALATQVPLTALMVLYTFIGLSFTAEPIVESREAATPAAMSEAVAIPPRALLPEAQSGWLLPVGPDKSARARLTYKVLGSAFHDGTKTNAADILYAYAFAYRWGVPGRGDGAHYDPYIDAATAPLRRHLLGVRVAGVDAASKSFRVGDVDFVREILTVEVYLDVAPEAPEWSAVMAPPWSTLPWTVLVLMEEAVTRGWAAFSAISCAPRSSAPSLPILPLNSSATVIAPKRCRRR
;
A
#
# COMPACT_ATOMS: atom_id res chain seq x y z
N MET A 1 -1.43 -27.74 -55.34
CA MET A 1 -1.75 -26.36 -54.91
C MET A 1 -3.22 -26.31 -54.55
N PRO A 2 -3.57 -26.00 -53.28
CA PRO A 2 -4.00 -24.62 -52.99
C PRO A 2 -3.48 -24.02 -51.66
N ALA A 3 -3.28 -22.70 -51.72
CA ALA A 3 -3.32 -21.64 -50.72
C ALA A 3 -3.08 -21.92 -49.21
N SER A 4 -1.86 -21.59 -48.75
CA SER A 4 -1.55 -21.27 -47.35
C SER A 4 -2.05 -19.87 -47.00
N ARG A 5 -3.04 -19.76 -46.10
CA ARG A 5 -3.40 -18.48 -45.46
C ARG A 5 -2.58 -18.31 -44.17
N SER A 6 -1.46 -17.60 -44.27
CA SER A 6 -0.73 -17.10 -43.11
C SER A 6 -1.51 -15.96 -42.46
N ILE A 7 -1.93 -16.12 -41.22
CA ILE A 7 -2.41 -15.00 -40.40
C ILE A 7 -1.17 -14.18 -40.02
N ARG A 8 -0.89 -13.13 -40.79
CA ARG A 8 0.06 -12.08 -40.38
C ARG A 8 -0.58 -11.31 -39.22
N ALA A 9 -0.26 -11.70 -37.99
CA ALA A 9 -0.57 -10.92 -36.81
C ALA A 9 0.09 -9.54 -36.94
N ASN A 10 -0.74 -8.50 -36.92
CA ASN A 10 -0.40 -7.14 -37.28
C ASN A 10 0.47 -6.51 -36.17
N ARG A 11 1.80 -6.66 -36.26
CA ARG A 11 2.80 -6.08 -35.32
C ARG A 11 2.58 -4.57 -35.10
N THR A 12 2.00 -3.88 -36.08
CA THR A 12 1.68 -2.44 -36.03
C THR A 12 0.73 -2.07 -34.91
N TRP A 13 -0.23 -2.91 -34.54
CA TRP A 13 -1.18 -2.62 -33.47
C TRP A 13 -0.56 -2.76 -32.07
N ALA A 14 0.37 -3.70 -31.90
CA ALA A 14 1.13 -3.86 -30.66
C ALA A 14 2.04 -2.64 -30.43
N TRP A 15 2.73 -2.17 -31.48
CA TRP A 15 3.58 -0.96 -31.38
C TRP A 15 2.78 0.32 -31.13
N VAL A 16 1.60 0.48 -31.75
CA VAL A 16 0.73 1.64 -31.50
C VAL A 16 0.17 1.62 -30.08
N ALA A 17 -0.21 0.45 -29.54
CA ALA A 17 -0.65 0.32 -28.15
C ALA A 17 0.49 0.58 -27.14
N THR A 18 1.71 0.12 -27.43
CA THR A 18 2.89 0.39 -26.59
C THR A 18 3.32 1.86 -26.66
N CYS A 19 3.31 2.49 -27.83
CA CYS A 19 3.63 3.92 -27.97
C CYS A 19 2.55 4.81 -27.34
N ALA A 20 1.26 4.43 -27.43
CA ALA A 20 0.19 5.12 -26.73
C ALA A 20 0.31 4.98 -25.20
N ALA A 21 0.68 3.81 -24.69
CA ALA A 21 0.95 3.59 -23.27
C ALA A 21 2.15 4.41 -22.78
N VAL A 22 3.24 4.46 -23.55
CA VAL A 22 4.44 5.26 -23.21
C VAL A 22 4.17 6.77 -23.29
N ALA A 23 3.39 7.23 -24.27
CA ALA A 23 2.99 8.64 -24.37
C ALA A 23 2.01 9.05 -23.24
N PHE A 24 1.17 8.13 -22.76
CA PHE A 24 0.30 8.37 -21.59
C PHE A 24 1.09 8.39 -20.27
N CYS A 25 2.20 7.63 -20.19
CA CYS A 25 3.11 7.64 -19.04
C CYS A 25 4.09 8.84 -19.02
N ALA A 26 4.30 9.52 -20.15
CA ALA A 26 5.22 10.65 -20.27
C ALA A 26 4.56 12.02 -19.95
N ALA A 27 3.26 12.06 -19.67
CA ALA A 27 2.60 13.27 -19.21
C ALA A 27 2.92 13.49 -17.72
N THR A 28 3.97 14.26 -17.43
CA THR A 28 4.25 14.73 -16.07
C THR A 28 3.42 15.98 -15.79
N PRO A 29 2.46 15.96 -14.84
CA PRO A 29 2.04 17.21 -14.22
C PRO A 29 3.22 17.78 -13.42
N ALA A 30 3.45 19.08 -13.55
CA ALA A 30 4.32 19.81 -12.65
C ALA A 30 3.61 19.97 -11.30
N ASP A 31 3.69 18.95 -10.45
CA ASP A 31 3.01 18.94 -9.14
C ASP A 31 3.93 19.47 -8.04
N ALA A 32 3.70 20.73 -7.64
CA ALA A 32 4.27 21.33 -6.43
C ALA A 32 3.34 21.17 -5.21
N HIS A 33 2.49 20.15 -5.19
CA HIS A 33 1.45 19.95 -4.17
C HIS A 33 1.68 18.65 -3.39
N GLY A 34 2.51 18.75 -2.34
CA GLY A 34 2.91 17.65 -1.45
C GLY A 34 2.00 17.43 -0.23
N PHE A 35 0.73 17.82 -0.28
CA PHE A 35 -0.26 17.39 0.70
C PHE A 35 -1.15 16.33 0.08
N GLY A 36 -1.19 15.15 0.70
CA GLY A 36 -1.88 13.95 0.22
C GLY A 36 -3.24 14.28 -0.39
N GLN A 37 -3.28 14.35 -1.72
CA GLN A 37 -4.51 14.59 -2.45
C GLN A 37 -5.49 13.48 -2.11
N ARG A 38 -6.61 13.88 -1.52
CA ARG A 38 -7.79 13.03 -1.42
C ARG A 38 -8.37 12.91 -2.82
N TYR A 39 -8.22 11.74 -3.43
CA TYR A 39 -8.79 11.47 -4.74
C TYR A 39 -10.22 10.98 -4.54
N GLU A 40 -11.19 11.80 -4.93
CA GLU A 40 -12.56 11.35 -5.05
C GLU A 40 -12.66 10.35 -6.22
N LEU A 41 -13.51 9.33 -6.08
CA LEU A 41 -13.71 8.35 -7.13
C LEU A 41 -14.11 9.06 -8.45
N PRO A 42 -13.44 8.77 -9.56
CA PRO A 42 -13.74 9.39 -10.85
C PRO A 42 -15.09 8.91 -11.40
N LEU A 43 -15.65 7.84 -10.83
CA LEU A 43 -16.92 7.22 -11.20
C LEU A 43 -17.71 6.84 -9.94
N PRO A 44 -19.05 6.93 -9.96
CA PRO A 44 -19.90 6.37 -8.92
C PRO A 44 -19.52 4.93 -8.57
N LEU A 45 -19.54 4.59 -7.27
CA LEU A 45 -19.17 3.25 -6.76
C LEU A 45 -19.91 2.13 -7.49
N SER A 46 -21.19 2.33 -7.81
CA SER A 46 -22.00 1.36 -8.56
C SER A 46 -21.42 1.05 -9.94
N LEU A 47 -21.10 2.07 -10.75
CA LEU A 47 -20.53 1.89 -12.08
C LEU A 47 -19.16 1.22 -12.03
N TYR A 48 -18.38 1.54 -11.00
CA TYR A 48 -17.10 0.91 -10.73
C TYR A 48 -17.24 -0.60 -10.46
N LEU A 49 -18.11 -0.98 -9.52
CA LEU A 49 -18.32 -2.39 -9.15
C LEU A 49 -18.94 -3.19 -10.31
N PHE A 50 -19.95 -2.63 -10.98
CA PHE A 50 -20.59 -3.27 -12.14
C PHE A 50 -19.63 -3.40 -13.33
N GLY A 51 -18.81 -2.39 -13.61
CA GLY A 51 -17.85 -2.43 -14.70
C GLY A 51 -16.82 -3.54 -14.52
N ALA A 52 -16.24 -3.66 -13.33
CA ALA A 52 -15.28 -4.72 -13.04
C ALA A 52 -15.92 -6.12 -13.06
N ALA A 53 -17.09 -6.28 -12.44
CA ALA A 53 -17.86 -7.53 -12.49
C ALA A 53 -18.21 -7.94 -13.93
N ALA A 54 -18.62 -6.97 -14.75
CA ALA A 54 -18.93 -7.18 -16.16
C ALA A 54 -17.71 -7.61 -16.98
N VAL A 55 -16.52 -7.05 -16.72
CA VAL A 55 -15.28 -7.49 -17.38
C VAL A 55 -14.96 -8.95 -17.07
N VAL A 56 -15.08 -9.36 -15.80
CA VAL A 56 -14.84 -10.76 -15.40
C VAL A 56 -15.89 -11.69 -16.06
N ALA A 57 -17.17 -11.33 -16.02
CA ALA A 57 -18.23 -12.10 -16.65
C ALA A 57 -18.09 -12.18 -18.19
N LEU A 58 -17.70 -11.08 -18.84
CA LEU A 58 -17.51 -11.03 -20.29
C LEU A 58 -16.26 -11.81 -20.71
N SER A 59 -15.17 -11.76 -19.92
CA SER A 59 -13.96 -12.55 -20.19
C SER A 59 -14.27 -14.05 -20.25
N PHE A 60 -15.18 -14.51 -19.38
CA PHE A 60 -15.68 -15.88 -19.40
C PHE A 60 -16.40 -16.21 -20.71
N VAL A 61 -17.33 -15.34 -21.15
CA VAL A 61 -18.06 -15.51 -22.42
C VAL A 61 -17.08 -15.58 -23.58
N VAL A 62 -16.08 -14.68 -23.62
CA VAL A 62 -15.05 -14.65 -24.65
C VAL A 62 -14.26 -15.96 -24.66
N PHE A 63 -13.74 -16.43 -23.53
CA PHE A 63 -12.99 -17.69 -23.50
C PHE A 63 -13.86 -18.91 -23.86
N GLY A 64 -15.11 -18.98 -23.36
CA GLY A 64 -16.05 -20.05 -23.71
C GLY A 64 -16.43 -20.10 -25.20
N LEU A 65 -16.46 -18.94 -25.88
CA LEU A 65 -16.75 -18.84 -27.31
C LEU A 65 -15.53 -19.12 -28.19
N PHE A 66 -14.36 -18.55 -27.84
CA PHE A 66 -13.19 -18.55 -28.72
C PHE A 66 -12.12 -19.59 -28.38
N LEU A 67 -12.03 -20.07 -27.13
CA LEU A 67 -10.99 -21.00 -26.66
C LEU A 67 -11.50 -22.43 -26.47
N ARG A 68 -12.08 -23.01 -27.52
CA ARG A 68 -12.68 -24.36 -27.48
C ARG A 68 -11.70 -25.52 -27.72
N GLY A 69 -10.46 -25.23 -28.09
CA GLY A 69 -9.44 -26.23 -28.43
C GLY A 69 -8.55 -26.64 -27.25
N SER A 70 -8.11 -27.90 -27.21
CA SER A 70 -7.25 -28.47 -26.16
C SER A 70 -5.75 -28.22 -26.35
N SER A 71 -5.34 -27.28 -27.19
CA SER A 71 -3.92 -26.99 -27.48
C SER A 71 -3.17 -26.67 -26.18
N ASP A 72 -2.28 -27.54 -25.73
CA ASP A 72 -1.55 -27.36 -24.48
C ASP A 72 -0.70 -26.07 -24.56
N PRO A 73 -0.96 -25.05 -23.71
CA PRO A 73 -0.21 -23.79 -23.75
C PRO A 73 1.26 -23.94 -23.34
N ARG A 74 1.68 -25.10 -22.80
CA ARG A 74 3.10 -25.45 -22.66
C ARG A 74 3.79 -25.75 -23.99
N VAL A 75 3.04 -25.92 -25.09
CA VAL A 75 3.56 -26.18 -26.45
C VAL A 75 3.95 -24.87 -27.17
N GLY A 76 4.33 -23.83 -26.41
CA GLY A 76 5.02 -22.64 -26.94
C GLY A 76 6.54 -22.87 -27.03
N PRO A 77 7.28 -22.03 -27.78
CA PRO A 77 8.74 -22.10 -27.80
C PRO A 77 9.29 -21.78 -26.40
N GLN A 78 9.76 -22.81 -25.69
CA GLN A 78 10.50 -22.64 -24.45
C GLN A 78 11.92 -22.17 -24.78
N VAL A 79 12.29 -21.01 -24.25
CA VAL A 79 13.64 -20.46 -24.43
C VAL A 79 14.43 -20.71 -23.16
N ASP A 80 15.53 -21.46 -23.27
CA ASP A 80 16.46 -21.63 -22.17
C ASP A 80 17.34 -20.39 -22.05
N LEU A 81 17.09 -19.58 -21.02
CA LEU A 81 17.86 -18.38 -20.73
C LEU A 81 19.31 -18.72 -20.37
N LEU A 82 19.56 -19.82 -19.67
CA LEU A 82 20.91 -20.24 -19.30
C LEU A 82 21.74 -20.69 -20.50
N ALA A 83 21.12 -20.97 -21.65
CA ALA A 83 21.84 -21.23 -22.90
C ALA A 83 22.39 -19.94 -23.55
N THR A 84 21.88 -18.76 -23.17
CA THR A 84 22.37 -17.47 -23.70
C THR A 84 23.69 -17.06 -23.04
N ALA A 85 24.49 -16.20 -23.69
CA ALA A 85 25.74 -15.70 -23.10
C ALA A 85 25.49 -14.95 -21.78
N ALA A 86 24.45 -14.10 -21.73
CA ALA A 86 24.06 -13.38 -20.53
C ALA A 86 23.56 -14.32 -19.41
N GLY A 87 22.77 -15.34 -19.75
CA GLY A 87 22.30 -16.33 -18.77
C GLY A 87 23.41 -17.20 -18.21
N ARG A 88 24.42 -17.57 -19.02
CA ARG A 88 25.61 -18.29 -18.54
C ARG A 88 26.43 -17.46 -17.54
N VAL A 89 26.55 -16.16 -17.76
CA VAL A 89 27.20 -15.26 -16.80
C VAL A 89 26.35 -15.14 -15.54
N ALA A 90 25.04 -14.87 -15.66
CA ALA A 90 24.15 -14.74 -14.51
C ALA A 90 24.07 -16.02 -13.65
N GLY A 91 24.10 -17.19 -14.29
CA GLY A 91 24.11 -18.50 -13.63
C GLY A 91 25.50 -18.97 -13.18
N HIS A 92 26.55 -18.14 -13.32
CA HIS A 92 27.91 -18.55 -12.95
C HIS A 92 27.97 -18.85 -11.45
N PRO A 93 28.60 -19.97 -11.02
CA PRO A 93 28.62 -20.38 -9.61
C PRO A 93 29.13 -19.31 -8.64
N ALA A 94 30.10 -18.49 -9.09
CA ALA A 94 30.61 -17.38 -8.28
C ALA A 94 29.54 -16.30 -8.03
N ILE A 95 28.74 -15.93 -9.04
CA ILE A 95 27.68 -14.92 -8.89
C ILE A 95 26.57 -15.46 -7.99
N VAL A 96 26.16 -16.72 -8.20
CA VAL A 96 25.20 -17.43 -7.35
C VAL A 96 25.69 -17.45 -5.90
N LEU A 97 26.97 -17.76 -5.67
CA LEU A 97 27.57 -17.74 -4.33
C LEU A 97 27.60 -16.33 -3.73
N THR A 98 27.98 -15.31 -4.50
CA THR A 98 27.97 -13.91 -4.02
C THR A 98 26.57 -13.48 -3.61
N LEU A 99 25.54 -13.78 -4.40
CA LEU A 99 24.15 -13.47 -4.07
C LEU A 99 23.69 -14.19 -2.80
N ARG A 100 24.04 -15.48 -2.64
CA ARG A 100 23.77 -16.26 -1.42
C ARG A 100 24.41 -15.64 -0.19
N LEU A 101 25.70 -15.30 -0.27
CA LEU A 101 26.44 -14.71 0.84
C LEU A 101 25.94 -13.30 1.16
N ALA A 102 25.58 -12.50 0.15
CA ALA A 102 25.01 -11.17 0.36
C ALA A 102 23.64 -11.24 1.06
N ALA A 103 22.76 -12.16 0.63
CA ALA A 103 21.47 -12.37 1.27
C ALA A 103 21.62 -12.88 2.71
N LEU A 104 22.55 -13.81 2.96
CA LEU A 104 22.87 -14.28 4.30
C LEU A 104 23.43 -13.16 5.19
N ALA A 105 24.34 -12.33 4.66
CA ALA A 105 24.89 -11.19 5.39
C ALA A 105 23.79 -10.18 5.75
N LEU A 106 22.88 -9.88 4.82
CA LEU A 106 21.75 -8.99 5.05
C LEU A 106 20.77 -9.55 6.10
N PHE A 107 20.53 -10.86 6.09
CA PHE A 107 19.75 -11.55 7.13
C PHE A 107 20.42 -11.42 8.50
N VAL A 108 21.73 -11.67 8.61
CA VAL A 108 22.48 -11.52 9.87
C VAL A 108 22.45 -10.08 10.37
N VAL A 109 22.69 -9.09 9.49
CA VAL A 109 22.61 -7.67 9.84
C VAL A 109 21.21 -7.32 10.36
N THR A 110 20.16 -7.86 9.74
CA THR A 110 18.77 -7.64 10.17
C THR A 110 18.51 -8.17 11.58
N VAL A 111 18.96 -9.39 11.88
CA VAL A 111 18.83 -9.97 13.23
C VAL A 111 19.62 -9.15 14.25
N LEU A 112 20.87 -8.79 13.95
CA LEU A 112 21.71 -7.98 14.84
C LEU A 112 21.16 -6.58 15.05
N ALA A 113 20.62 -5.95 14.00
CA ALA A 113 19.97 -4.65 14.08
C ALA A 113 18.71 -4.71 14.93
N GLY A 114 17.89 -5.76 14.80
CA GLY A 114 16.71 -5.91 15.65
C GLY A 114 17.06 -6.13 17.13
N LEU A 115 18.14 -6.85 17.44
CA LEU A 115 18.58 -7.10 18.84
C LEU A 115 19.31 -5.91 19.48
N PHE A 116 20.18 -5.23 18.73
CA PHE A 116 21.15 -4.26 19.29
C PHE A 116 21.01 -2.83 18.72
N GLY A 117 20.10 -2.62 17.78
CA GLY A 117 19.82 -1.31 17.16
C GLY A 117 18.69 -0.55 17.85
N ASP A 118 18.38 0.62 17.30
CA ASP A 118 17.25 1.47 17.72
C ASP A 118 15.93 0.68 17.59
N GLN A 119 15.09 0.69 18.62
CA GLN A 119 13.82 -0.05 18.62
C GLN A 119 12.68 0.71 17.94
N ASN A 120 12.94 1.94 17.47
CA ASN A 120 12.04 2.66 16.60
C ASN A 120 12.03 2.00 15.19
N PRO A 121 10.87 1.51 14.71
CA PRO A 121 10.79 0.81 13.43
C PRO A 121 11.27 1.62 12.21
N TYR A 122 11.22 2.96 12.28
CA TYR A 122 11.64 3.85 11.20
C TYR A 122 13.15 4.10 11.17
N ARG A 123 13.87 3.74 12.24
CA ARG A 123 15.33 3.93 12.37
C ARG A 123 16.08 2.61 12.40
N ASN A 124 15.39 1.50 12.14
CA ASN A 124 15.95 0.16 12.15
C ASN A 124 15.68 -0.52 10.81
N ILE A 125 16.67 -1.21 10.25
CA ILE A 125 16.50 -1.91 8.98
C ILE A 125 15.50 -3.07 9.06
N ALA A 126 15.34 -3.69 10.24
CA ALA A 126 14.65 -4.97 10.37
C ALA A 126 13.17 -4.94 9.92
N PRO A 127 12.33 -3.98 10.36
CA PRO A 127 10.93 -3.94 9.94
C PRO A 127 10.77 -3.67 8.44
N THR A 128 11.54 -2.72 7.91
CA THR A 128 11.49 -2.38 6.48
C THR A 128 11.96 -3.55 5.62
N LEU A 129 13.04 -4.22 6.00
CA LEU A 129 13.55 -5.33 5.23
C LEU A 129 12.61 -6.54 5.27
N VAL A 130 12.14 -6.94 6.45
CA VAL A 130 11.31 -8.15 6.61
C VAL A 130 9.92 -7.93 6.01
N TRP A 131 9.20 -6.90 6.44
CA TRP A 131 7.79 -6.73 6.05
C TRP A 131 7.62 -6.18 4.63
N ILE A 132 8.58 -5.41 4.12
CA ILE A 132 8.39 -4.65 2.88
C ILE A 132 9.25 -5.21 1.76
N ILE A 133 10.57 -5.26 1.96
CA ILE A 133 11.47 -5.67 0.89
C ILE A 133 11.40 -7.18 0.65
N TRP A 134 11.45 -7.97 1.71
CA TRP A 134 11.43 -9.42 1.63
C TRP A 134 10.02 -9.97 1.46
N TRP A 135 9.10 -9.71 2.39
CA TRP A 135 7.75 -10.29 2.31
C TRP A 135 7.00 -9.82 1.05
N VAL A 136 6.84 -8.50 0.88
CA VAL A 136 6.11 -7.94 -0.27
C VAL A 136 6.96 -7.92 -1.55
N GLY A 137 8.18 -7.39 -1.48
CA GLY A 137 9.03 -7.23 -2.65
C GLY A 137 9.42 -8.56 -3.29
N LEU A 138 9.83 -9.55 -2.49
CA LEU A 138 10.16 -10.86 -3.04
C LEU A 138 8.93 -11.62 -3.53
N ALA A 139 7.73 -11.39 -2.98
CA ALA A 139 6.49 -11.94 -3.54
C ALA A 139 6.24 -11.45 -4.98
N TYR A 140 6.55 -10.18 -5.29
CA TYR A 140 6.45 -9.65 -6.65
C TYR A 140 7.53 -10.19 -7.58
N VAL A 141 8.78 -10.28 -7.09
CA VAL A 141 9.85 -10.91 -7.87
C VAL A 141 9.50 -12.37 -8.16
N ALA A 142 8.97 -13.10 -7.17
CA ALA A 142 8.48 -14.45 -7.34
C ALA A 142 7.39 -14.52 -8.40
N ALA A 143 6.34 -13.70 -8.29
CA ALA A 143 5.20 -13.73 -9.20
C ALA A 143 5.51 -13.28 -10.64
N PHE A 144 6.42 -12.31 -10.84
CA PHE A 144 6.64 -11.68 -12.15
C PHE A 144 7.97 -12.00 -12.81
N VAL A 145 8.95 -12.53 -12.06
CA VAL A 145 10.26 -12.92 -12.58
C VAL A 145 10.43 -14.43 -12.47
N GLY A 146 10.38 -14.99 -11.26
CA GLY A 146 10.56 -16.42 -10.98
C GLY A 146 11.04 -16.64 -9.54
N ASP A 147 11.23 -17.91 -9.15
CA ASP A 147 11.56 -18.27 -7.77
C ASP A 147 13.02 -17.94 -7.40
N VAL A 148 13.28 -16.67 -7.10
CA VAL A 148 14.58 -16.17 -6.63
C VAL A 148 14.86 -16.65 -5.20
N TRP A 149 13.84 -16.98 -4.42
CA TRP A 149 14.00 -17.42 -3.03
C TRP A 149 14.83 -18.70 -2.93
N VAL A 150 14.64 -19.67 -3.84
CA VAL A 150 15.47 -20.89 -3.90
C VAL A 150 16.97 -20.59 -4.00
N LEU A 151 17.33 -19.45 -4.62
CA LEU A 151 18.72 -19.01 -4.72
C LEU A 151 19.21 -18.33 -3.44
N ILE A 152 18.44 -17.40 -2.87
CA ILE A 152 18.89 -16.50 -1.80
C ILE A 152 18.48 -16.94 -0.38
N ASN A 153 17.82 -18.09 -0.24
CA ASN A 153 17.33 -18.59 1.04
C ASN A 153 18.49 -18.73 2.07
N PRO A 154 18.48 -17.95 3.16
CA PRO A 154 19.56 -17.95 4.14
C PRO A 154 19.61 -19.26 4.93
N TRP A 155 18.47 -19.88 5.21
CA TRP A 155 18.42 -21.16 5.93
C TRP A 155 19.04 -22.29 5.13
N ARG A 156 18.73 -22.36 3.83
CA ARG A 156 19.37 -23.30 2.90
C ARG A 156 20.87 -23.04 2.79
N THR A 157 21.28 -21.77 2.68
CA THR A 157 22.70 -21.39 2.56
C THR A 157 23.52 -21.85 3.76
N VAL A 158 23.00 -21.66 4.98
CA VAL A 158 23.64 -22.13 6.21
C VAL A 158 23.68 -23.66 6.29
N PHE A 159 22.57 -24.32 5.96
CA PHE A 159 22.49 -25.79 6.01
C PHE A 159 23.44 -26.46 5.00
N ASP A 160 23.46 -26.00 3.75
CA ASP A 160 24.37 -26.49 2.71
C ASP A 160 25.83 -26.26 3.09
N GLY A 161 26.15 -25.11 3.69
CA GLY A 161 27.49 -24.79 4.21
C GLY A 161 27.91 -25.69 5.37
N ALA A 162 27.00 -25.95 6.32
CA ALA A 162 27.23 -26.87 7.43
C ALA A 162 27.44 -28.31 6.92
N GLN A 163 26.66 -28.73 5.92
CA GLN A 163 26.80 -30.05 5.30
C GLN A 163 28.11 -30.20 4.53
N TRP A 164 28.55 -29.15 3.83
CA TRP A 164 29.87 -29.12 3.19
C TRP A 164 30.99 -29.26 4.22
N LEU A 165 30.91 -28.54 5.35
CA LEU A 165 31.90 -28.62 6.42
C LEU A 165 31.93 -30.01 7.08
N TYR A 166 30.75 -30.59 7.35
CA TYR A 166 30.62 -31.94 7.91
C TYR A 166 31.31 -33.00 7.04
N ARG A 167 31.08 -32.94 5.72
CA ARG A 167 31.76 -33.83 4.76
C ARG A 167 33.26 -33.59 4.72
N ARG A 168 33.71 -32.34 4.84
CA ARG A 168 35.13 -31.98 4.85
C ARG A 168 35.86 -32.52 6.08
N LEU A 169 35.19 -32.57 7.22
CA LEU A 169 35.70 -33.07 8.50
C LEU A 169 35.65 -34.61 8.61
N GLY A 170 35.34 -35.32 7.53
CA GLY A 170 35.33 -36.80 7.50
C GLY A 170 33.97 -37.42 7.84
N GLY A 171 32.90 -36.63 7.93
CA GLY A 171 31.54 -37.14 8.05
C GLY A 171 31.14 -37.95 6.81
N HIS A 172 30.73 -39.20 7.01
CA HIS A 172 30.22 -40.06 5.96
C HIS A 172 28.70 -39.92 5.87
N GLY A 173 28.20 -39.44 4.72
CA GLY A 173 26.76 -39.33 4.45
C GLY A 173 26.24 -37.89 4.32
N GLU A 174 24.97 -37.72 4.70
CA GLU A 174 24.30 -36.41 4.74
C GLU A 174 24.11 -35.95 6.20
N LEU A 175 24.00 -34.64 6.40
CA LEU A 175 23.86 -34.05 7.74
C LEU A 175 22.44 -34.28 8.27
N GLY A 176 22.30 -34.96 9.43
CA GLY A 176 21.03 -35.21 10.11
C GLY A 176 20.48 -36.64 9.99
N ASP A 177 19.37 -36.92 10.66
CA ASP A 177 18.81 -38.27 10.84
C ASP A 177 17.96 -38.75 9.65
N ARG A 178 17.49 -37.83 8.80
CA ARG A 178 16.65 -38.09 7.60
C ARG A 178 15.49 -39.06 7.87
N LEU A 179 14.78 -38.82 8.96
CA LEU A 179 13.53 -39.50 9.28
C LEU A 179 12.57 -39.41 8.08
N PRO A 180 11.84 -40.50 7.77
CA PRO A 180 10.88 -40.49 6.68
C PRO A 180 9.79 -39.46 6.97
N TYR A 181 9.58 -38.52 6.06
CA TYR A 181 8.55 -37.50 6.20
C TYR A 181 7.16 -38.14 6.05
N PRO A 182 6.28 -38.07 7.06
CA PRO A 182 4.95 -38.67 6.97
C PRO A 182 4.10 -38.04 5.85
N GLU A 183 3.58 -38.85 4.93
CA GLU A 183 2.73 -38.37 3.83
C GLU A 183 1.45 -37.67 4.33
N SER A 184 0.97 -38.05 5.53
CA SER A 184 -0.20 -37.44 6.18
C SER A 184 0.02 -35.98 6.54
N LEU A 185 1.27 -35.57 6.83
CA LEU A 185 1.59 -34.17 7.13
C LEU A 185 1.50 -33.30 5.86
N GLY A 186 1.84 -33.84 4.69
CA GLY A 186 1.78 -33.10 3.42
C GLY A 186 2.39 -31.70 3.54
N THR A 187 1.59 -30.65 3.34
CA THR A 187 2.01 -29.25 3.57
C THR A 187 1.33 -28.58 4.78
N TRP A 188 0.72 -29.35 5.69
CA TRP A 188 0.07 -28.82 6.88
C TRP A 188 1.00 -28.03 7.82
N PRO A 189 2.27 -28.41 8.02
CA PRO A 189 3.19 -27.58 8.80
C PRO A 189 3.34 -26.17 8.21
N ALA A 190 3.41 -26.06 6.88
CA ALA A 190 3.44 -24.77 6.21
C ALA A 190 2.12 -23.98 6.37
N CYS A 191 0.96 -24.64 6.43
CA CYS A 191 -0.31 -23.97 6.76
C CYS A 191 -0.29 -23.37 8.16
N VAL A 192 0.20 -24.13 9.15
CA VAL A 192 0.30 -23.64 10.55
C VAL A 192 1.26 -22.45 10.63
N LEU A 193 2.41 -22.55 9.96
CA LEU A 193 3.39 -21.46 9.90
C LEU A 193 2.86 -20.24 9.15
N LEU A 194 2.11 -20.41 8.07
CA LEU A 194 1.46 -19.30 7.36
C LEU A 194 0.40 -18.63 8.23
N LEU A 195 -0.41 -19.41 8.95
CA LEU A 195 -1.42 -18.87 9.87
C LEU A 195 -0.76 -18.10 11.02
N ALA A 196 0.34 -18.63 11.59
CA ALA A 196 1.10 -17.96 12.63
C ALA A 196 1.75 -16.67 12.11
N PHE A 197 2.36 -16.71 10.92
CA PHE A 197 2.96 -15.54 10.28
C PHE A 197 1.90 -14.46 10.00
N SER A 198 0.76 -14.85 9.43
CA SER A 198 -0.33 -13.92 9.12
C SER A 198 -0.99 -13.37 10.39
N TRP A 199 -1.04 -14.16 11.48
CA TRP A 199 -1.51 -13.67 12.77
C TRP A 199 -0.56 -12.61 13.35
N ILE A 200 0.75 -12.84 13.23
CA ILE A 200 1.76 -11.85 13.63
C ILE A 200 1.59 -10.59 12.78
N GLU A 201 1.45 -10.72 11.47
CA GLU A 201 1.30 -9.59 10.56
C GLU A 201 0.02 -8.76 10.78
N LEU A 202 -1.12 -9.43 11.00
CA LEU A 202 -2.45 -8.78 10.92
C LEU A 202 -3.09 -8.50 12.29
N VAL A 203 -2.72 -9.29 13.31
CA VAL A 203 -3.44 -9.33 14.60
C VAL A 203 -2.54 -8.92 15.77
N TYR A 204 -1.25 -9.27 15.74
CA TYR A 204 -0.33 -8.99 16.83
C TYR A 204 0.06 -7.50 16.89
N PRO A 205 -0.17 -6.78 18.01
CA PRO A 205 0.00 -5.32 18.07
C PRO A 205 1.43 -4.78 17.92
N ASN A 206 2.45 -5.64 18.01
CA ASN A 206 3.87 -5.22 18.04
C ASN A 206 4.70 -5.96 16.97
N ALA A 207 4.13 -6.28 15.82
CA ALA A 207 4.81 -6.96 14.71
C ALA A 207 5.89 -6.08 14.06
N ALA A 208 5.76 -4.75 14.13
CA ALA A 208 6.78 -3.82 13.68
C ALA A 208 7.98 -3.65 14.63
N SER A 209 7.95 -4.21 15.84
CA SER A 209 9.02 -4.09 16.84
C SER A 209 10.31 -4.79 16.36
N PRO A 210 11.46 -4.09 16.23
CA PRO A 210 12.70 -4.68 15.74
C PRO A 210 13.18 -5.89 16.57
N ALA A 211 13.10 -5.82 17.90
CA ALA A 211 13.47 -6.93 18.78
C ALA A 211 12.57 -8.15 18.59
N HIS A 212 11.25 -7.96 18.43
CA HIS A 212 10.33 -9.08 18.18
C HIS A 212 10.61 -9.74 16.83
N ILE A 213 10.88 -8.96 15.79
CA ILE A 213 11.27 -9.48 14.46
C ILE A 213 12.56 -10.32 14.57
N ALA A 214 13.57 -9.83 15.29
CA ALA A 214 14.82 -10.57 15.46
C ALA A 214 14.61 -11.88 16.22
N TRP A 215 13.86 -11.87 17.33
CA TRP A 215 13.55 -13.09 18.08
C TRP A 215 12.72 -14.09 17.27
N LEU A 216 11.74 -13.60 16.50
CA LEU A 216 10.95 -14.43 15.60
C LEU A 216 11.83 -15.05 14.51
N ALA A 217 12.73 -14.27 13.91
CA ALA A 217 13.67 -14.76 12.90
C ALA A 217 14.61 -15.83 13.48
N ILE A 218 15.10 -15.65 14.71
CA ILE A 218 15.93 -16.65 15.40
C ILE A 218 15.11 -17.92 15.68
N ALA A 219 13.93 -17.79 16.27
CA ALA A 219 13.06 -18.93 16.59
C ALA A 219 12.67 -19.72 15.33
N TYR A 220 12.30 -19.01 14.26
CA TYR A 220 11.98 -19.61 12.97
C TYR A 220 13.19 -20.30 12.33
N SER A 221 14.39 -19.73 12.46
CA SER A 221 15.64 -20.34 11.97
C SER A 221 15.94 -21.64 12.70
N ILE A 222 15.83 -21.66 14.03
CA ILE A 222 16.04 -22.86 14.85
C ILE A 222 15.03 -23.94 14.47
N LEU A 223 13.75 -23.59 14.34
CA LEU A 223 12.71 -24.52 13.91
C LEU A 223 13.04 -25.12 12.53
N THR A 224 13.40 -24.26 11.58
CA THR A 224 13.71 -24.66 10.20
C THR A 224 14.91 -25.58 10.14
N TRP A 225 16.03 -25.23 10.79
CA TRP A 225 17.22 -26.08 10.80
C TRP A 225 16.99 -27.39 11.53
N THR A 226 16.25 -27.39 12.64
CA THR A 226 15.89 -28.63 13.36
C THR A 226 15.09 -29.56 12.47
N ALA A 227 14.12 -29.04 11.73
CA ALA A 227 13.31 -29.83 10.81
C ALA A 227 14.12 -30.29 9.57
N MET A 228 15.06 -29.49 9.08
CA MET A 228 16.00 -29.89 8.01
C MET A 228 16.94 -31.01 8.47
N LEU A 229 17.42 -30.96 9.71
CA LEU A 229 18.23 -32.05 10.31
C LEU A 229 17.39 -33.32 10.50
N ALA A 230 16.13 -33.18 10.90
CA ALA A 230 15.24 -34.32 11.13
C ALA A 230 14.80 -34.99 9.82
N PHE A 231 14.32 -34.25 8.82
CA PHE A 231 13.67 -34.80 7.61
C PHE A 231 14.47 -34.64 6.32
N GLY A 232 15.61 -33.93 6.37
CA GLY A 232 16.41 -33.52 5.21
C GLY A 232 16.03 -32.15 4.68
N GLY A 233 17.05 -31.37 4.27
CA GLY A 233 16.91 -29.98 3.80
C GLY A 233 15.90 -29.81 2.67
N ASP A 234 16.08 -30.54 1.56
CA ASP A 234 15.17 -30.45 0.41
C ASP A 234 13.75 -30.94 0.71
N THR A 235 13.59 -31.93 1.61
CA THR A 235 12.27 -32.44 2.00
C THR A 235 11.51 -31.41 2.80
N TRP A 236 12.16 -30.78 3.79
CA TRP A 236 11.54 -29.74 4.61
C TRP A 236 11.19 -28.50 3.77
N LEU A 237 12.08 -28.04 2.90
CA LEU A 237 11.84 -26.86 2.04
C LEU A 237 10.66 -27.07 1.08
N ARG A 238 10.39 -28.31 0.63
CA ARG A 238 9.26 -28.61 -0.26
C ARG A 238 7.91 -28.75 0.44
N HIS A 239 7.89 -29.07 1.74
CA HIS A 239 6.67 -29.47 2.45
C HIS A 239 6.34 -28.58 3.65
N GLY A 240 7.35 -28.19 4.44
CA GLY A 240 7.15 -27.53 5.72
C GLY A 240 7.54 -26.04 5.76
N GLU A 241 8.53 -25.62 4.98
CA GLU A 241 9.05 -24.24 5.07
C GLU A 241 8.13 -23.25 4.35
N VAL A 242 7.45 -22.38 5.11
CA VAL A 242 6.34 -21.57 4.59
C VAL A 242 6.76 -20.64 3.45
N PHE A 243 7.94 -20.01 3.52
CA PHE A 243 8.33 -19.00 2.53
C PHE A 243 8.72 -19.64 1.19
N SER A 244 9.34 -20.83 1.21
CA SER A 244 9.56 -21.63 -0.01
C SER A 244 8.25 -22.04 -0.65
N LEU A 245 7.22 -22.39 0.13
CA LEU A 245 5.90 -22.70 -0.44
C LEU A 245 5.17 -21.46 -0.96
N VAL A 246 5.20 -20.32 -0.25
CA VAL A 246 4.58 -19.07 -0.71
C VAL A 246 5.23 -18.60 -2.01
N PHE A 247 6.54 -18.34 -2.00
CA PHE A 247 7.25 -17.83 -3.16
C PHE A 247 7.25 -18.82 -4.33
N GLY A 248 7.42 -20.12 -4.05
CA GLY A 248 7.33 -21.16 -5.08
C GLY A 248 5.92 -21.30 -5.68
N THR A 249 4.86 -21.05 -4.92
CA THR A 249 3.48 -21.03 -5.45
C THR A 249 3.25 -19.81 -6.33
N LEU A 250 3.69 -18.62 -5.90
CA LEU A 250 3.58 -17.40 -6.69
C LEU A 250 4.42 -17.49 -7.98
N ALA A 251 5.60 -18.08 -7.92
CA ALA A 251 6.50 -18.25 -9.05
C ALA A 251 5.95 -19.15 -10.16
N ARG A 252 4.95 -19.99 -9.89
CA ARG A 252 4.23 -20.73 -10.95
C ARG A 252 3.46 -19.81 -11.91
N PHE A 253 3.18 -18.58 -11.50
CA PHE A 253 2.61 -17.56 -12.39
C PHE A 253 3.66 -16.90 -13.28
N ALA A 254 4.91 -16.86 -12.83
CA ALA A 254 5.99 -16.14 -13.48
C ALA A 254 6.38 -16.73 -14.83
N PRO A 255 7.00 -15.93 -15.72
CA PRO A 255 7.44 -16.39 -17.02
C PRO A 255 8.73 -17.22 -16.93
N ALA A 256 9.59 -17.06 -15.91
CA ALA A 256 10.81 -17.86 -15.79
C ALA A 256 10.62 -19.02 -14.80
N GLU A 257 10.88 -20.24 -15.27
CA GLU A 257 10.84 -21.46 -14.47
C GLU A 257 12.21 -22.14 -14.46
N ALA A 258 12.75 -22.38 -13.26
CA ALA A 258 13.97 -23.16 -13.09
C ALA A 258 13.63 -24.65 -13.04
N GLN A 259 14.05 -25.40 -14.05
CA GLN A 259 13.79 -26.85 -14.16
C GLN A 259 15.05 -27.58 -14.64
N ASP A 260 15.47 -28.62 -13.90
CA ASP A 260 16.56 -29.52 -14.28
C ASP A 260 17.86 -28.82 -14.72
N GLY A 261 18.24 -27.75 -14.01
CA GLY A 261 19.44 -26.95 -14.31
C GLY A 261 19.30 -25.99 -15.51
N LYS A 262 18.09 -25.84 -16.05
CA LYS A 262 17.72 -24.88 -17.10
C LYS A 262 16.83 -23.78 -16.52
N LEU A 263 16.83 -22.62 -17.16
CA LEU A 263 15.91 -21.52 -16.84
C LEU A 263 15.02 -21.28 -18.07
N LEU A 264 13.83 -21.86 -18.06
CA LEU A 264 12.91 -21.86 -19.18
C LEU A 264 11.99 -20.64 -19.12
N LEU A 265 11.86 -19.92 -20.24
CA LEU A 265 10.82 -18.90 -20.41
C LEU A 265 9.52 -19.52 -20.94
N GLN A 266 8.42 -19.26 -20.23
CA GLN A 266 7.06 -19.64 -20.58
C GLN A 266 6.11 -18.42 -20.47
N PRO A 267 4.91 -18.50 -21.07
CA PRO A 267 3.88 -17.48 -20.84
C PRO A 267 3.46 -17.42 -19.36
N PHE A 268 3.04 -16.23 -18.91
CA PHE A 268 2.47 -16.04 -17.58
C PHE A 268 1.34 -17.04 -17.28
N GLY A 269 1.38 -17.64 -16.10
CA GLY A 269 0.42 -18.66 -15.66
C GLY A 269 0.61 -20.05 -16.28
N GLY A 270 1.63 -20.27 -17.11
CA GLY A 270 1.94 -21.57 -17.72
C GLY A 270 2.18 -22.68 -16.66
N GLY A 271 2.97 -22.38 -15.62
CA GLY A 271 3.26 -23.30 -14.52
C GLY A 271 2.03 -23.66 -13.66
N LEU A 272 0.98 -22.85 -13.68
CA LEU A 272 -0.30 -23.13 -12.99
C LEU A 272 -1.17 -24.14 -13.75
N LEU A 273 -0.87 -24.41 -15.01
CA LEU A 273 -1.53 -25.42 -15.84
C LEU A 273 -0.92 -26.83 -15.69
N ASP A 274 -0.07 -27.06 -14.68
CA ASP A 274 0.49 -28.38 -14.44
C ASP A 274 -0.54 -29.49 -14.14
N SER A 275 -0.62 -30.53 -14.95
CA SER A 275 -1.67 -31.57 -14.92
C SER A 275 -1.76 -32.39 -13.62
N ARG A 276 -0.79 -32.24 -12.71
CA ARG A 276 -0.73 -32.97 -11.45
C ARG A 276 -1.70 -32.35 -10.42
N PRO A 277 -2.66 -33.11 -9.88
CA PRO A 277 -3.52 -32.62 -8.80
C PRO A 277 -2.70 -32.24 -7.58
N VAL A 278 -2.97 -31.08 -6.98
CA VAL A 278 -2.30 -30.71 -5.73
C VAL A 278 -2.81 -31.57 -4.57
N THR A 279 -2.07 -31.67 -3.47
CA THR A 279 -2.55 -32.34 -2.25
C THR A 279 -3.65 -31.52 -1.58
N SER A 280 -4.46 -32.14 -0.71
CA SER A 280 -5.50 -31.42 0.05
C SER A 280 -4.91 -30.34 0.96
N SER A 281 -3.73 -30.61 1.54
CA SER A 281 -3.00 -29.63 2.36
C SER A 281 -2.50 -28.45 1.53
N MET A 282 -2.03 -28.67 0.30
CA MET A 282 -1.61 -27.59 -0.60
C MET A 282 -2.81 -26.75 -1.07
N MET A 283 -3.96 -27.38 -1.33
CA MET A 283 -5.20 -26.65 -1.60
C MET A 283 -5.60 -25.76 -0.42
N ALA A 284 -5.56 -26.29 0.81
CA ALA A 284 -5.86 -25.54 2.03
C ALA A 284 -4.87 -24.38 2.24
N PHE A 285 -3.59 -24.59 1.91
CA PHE A 285 -2.52 -23.57 1.93
C PHE A 285 -2.79 -22.43 0.96
N ILE A 286 -3.14 -22.72 -0.30
CA ILE A 286 -3.46 -21.69 -1.30
C ILE A 286 -4.68 -20.87 -0.88
N LEU A 287 -5.70 -21.52 -0.32
CA LEU A 287 -6.90 -20.84 0.19
C LEU A 287 -6.60 -20.02 1.45
N LEU A 288 -5.68 -20.46 2.31
CA LEU A 288 -5.20 -19.67 3.45
C LEU A 288 -4.49 -18.41 2.96
N LEU A 289 -3.56 -18.55 2.01
CA LEU A 289 -2.85 -17.43 1.42
C LEU A 289 -3.84 -16.39 0.84
N LEU A 290 -4.86 -16.83 0.10
CA LEU A 290 -5.90 -15.94 -0.42
C LEU A 290 -6.73 -15.30 0.69
N ALA A 291 -7.12 -16.06 1.72
CA ALA A 291 -7.93 -15.58 2.83
C ALA A 291 -7.22 -14.52 3.68
N THR A 292 -5.90 -14.66 3.89
CA THR A 292 -5.11 -13.72 4.69
C THR A 292 -5.08 -12.32 4.08
N VAL A 293 -4.85 -12.21 2.77
CA VAL A 293 -4.85 -10.93 2.05
C VAL A 293 -6.23 -10.27 2.08
N LEU A 294 -7.31 -11.05 1.93
CA LEU A 294 -8.66 -10.47 2.01
C LEU A 294 -9.02 -10.07 3.45
N TYR A 295 -8.55 -10.82 4.44
CA TYR A 295 -8.76 -10.48 5.84
C TYR A 295 -8.06 -9.17 6.19
N ASP A 296 -6.84 -8.93 5.70
CA ASP A 296 -6.14 -7.65 5.84
C ASP A 296 -6.96 -6.47 5.29
N GLY A 297 -7.51 -6.62 4.08
CA GLY A 297 -8.41 -5.62 3.49
C GLY A 297 -9.68 -5.40 4.33
N LEU A 298 -10.28 -6.48 4.84
CA LEU A 298 -11.52 -6.41 5.63
C LEU A 298 -11.31 -5.70 6.98
N ILE A 299 -10.23 -5.98 7.72
CA ILE A 299 -10.02 -5.37 9.04
C ILE A 299 -9.74 -3.86 8.97
N GLY A 300 -9.49 -3.33 7.77
CA GLY A 300 -9.35 -1.90 7.50
C GLY A 300 -10.67 -1.17 7.23
N THR A 301 -11.81 -1.87 7.09
CA THR A 301 -13.10 -1.25 6.72
C THR A 301 -13.91 -0.78 7.92
N GLY A 302 -14.85 0.16 7.69
CA GLY A 302 -15.78 0.62 8.71
C GLY A 302 -16.75 -0.49 9.13
N GLU A 303 -17.15 -1.34 8.19
CA GLU A 303 -18.02 -2.50 8.43
C GLU A 303 -17.41 -3.49 9.44
N TRP A 304 -16.10 -3.77 9.33
CA TRP A 304 -15.44 -4.61 10.33
C TRP A 304 -15.43 -3.94 11.71
N ALA A 305 -15.24 -2.62 11.78
CA ALA A 305 -15.26 -1.90 13.05
C ALA A 305 -16.63 -1.97 13.74
N LEU A 306 -17.72 -1.86 12.97
CA LEU A 306 -19.10 -2.04 13.47
C LEU A 306 -19.34 -3.47 13.97
N LEU A 307 -18.92 -4.47 13.18
CA LEU A 307 -19.02 -5.88 13.57
C LEU A 307 -18.22 -6.18 14.83
N GLU A 308 -16.98 -5.68 14.91
CA GLU A 308 -16.12 -5.85 16.08
C GLU A 308 -16.73 -5.18 17.32
N GLY A 309 -17.37 -4.02 17.16
CA GLY A 309 -18.13 -3.35 18.22
C GLY A 309 -19.30 -4.20 18.73
N ALA A 310 -20.16 -4.68 17.84
CA ALA A 310 -21.30 -5.52 18.19
C ALA A 310 -20.89 -6.86 18.85
N LEU A 311 -19.79 -7.47 18.36
CA LEU A 311 -19.23 -8.67 18.96
C LEU A 311 -18.65 -8.41 20.36
N ARG A 312 -18.03 -7.25 20.60
CA ARG A 312 -17.55 -6.87 21.94
C ARG A 312 -18.69 -6.67 22.92
N GLU A 313 -19.82 -6.11 22.48
CA GLU A 313 -21.03 -5.98 23.30
C GLU A 313 -21.61 -7.36 23.65
N SER A 314 -21.65 -8.27 22.67
CA SER A 314 -22.15 -9.63 22.86
C SER A 314 -21.20 -10.52 23.69
N PHE A 315 -19.89 -10.29 23.59
CA PHE A 315 -18.84 -11.05 24.26
C PHE A 315 -17.89 -10.13 25.04
N PRO A 316 -18.35 -9.47 26.11
CA PRO A 316 -17.59 -8.44 26.82
C PRO A 316 -16.33 -8.95 27.54
N ARG A 317 -16.21 -10.27 27.73
CA ARG A 317 -15.01 -10.92 28.30
C ARG A 317 -13.93 -11.23 27.27
N SER A 318 -14.25 -11.14 25.98
CA SER A 318 -13.30 -11.44 24.91
C SER A 318 -12.46 -10.21 24.57
N SER A 319 -11.13 -10.38 24.52
CA SER A 319 -10.25 -9.30 24.09
C SER A 319 -10.40 -9.03 22.58
N GLY A 320 -10.13 -7.79 22.14
CA GLY A 320 -10.10 -7.47 20.71
C GLY A 320 -9.12 -8.33 19.91
N LEU A 321 -8.01 -8.72 20.54
CA LEU A 321 -7.06 -9.68 20.00
C LEU A 321 -7.71 -11.03 19.72
N ALA A 322 -8.51 -11.56 20.65
CA ALA A 322 -9.20 -12.84 20.48
C ALA A 322 -10.24 -12.78 19.35
N LEU A 323 -11.00 -11.67 19.25
CA LEU A 323 -11.96 -11.47 18.16
C LEU A 323 -11.27 -11.46 16.80
N ARG A 324 -10.15 -10.74 16.67
CA ARG A 324 -9.38 -10.67 15.42
C ARG A 324 -8.71 -11.99 15.07
N SER A 325 -8.21 -12.70 16.08
CA SER A 325 -7.65 -14.06 15.91
C SER A 325 -8.73 -15.02 15.39
N ALA A 326 -9.93 -14.98 15.97
CA ALA A 326 -11.06 -15.78 15.51
C ALA A 326 -11.52 -15.36 14.11
N GLY A 327 -11.51 -14.06 13.80
CA GLY A 327 -11.83 -13.51 12.49
C GLY A 327 -10.93 -14.05 11.38
N LEU A 328 -9.61 -14.11 11.61
CA LEU A 328 -8.64 -14.66 10.66
C LEU A 328 -8.93 -16.13 10.34
N VAL A 329 -9.14 -16.96 11.37
CA VAL A 329 -9.46 -18.39 11.20
C VAL A 329 -10.83 -18.57 10.54
N ALA A 330 -11.82 -17.80 10.95
CA ALA A 330 -13.17 -17.84 10.38
C ALA A 330 -13.16 -17.47 8.90
N MET A 331 -12.38 -16.46 8.49
CA MET A 331 -12.22 -16.08 7.09
C MET A 331 -11.63 -17.23 6.27
N TRP A 332 -10.59 -17.89 6.77
CA TRP A 332 -10.01 -19.03 6.08
C TRP A 332 -11.00 -20.19 5.92
N LEU A 333 -11.74 -20.54 6.98
CA LEU A 333 -12.75 -21.60 6.94
C LEU A 333 -13.92 -21.24 6.02
N LEU A 334 -14.33 -19.97 5.97
CA LEU A 334 -15.36 -19.47 5.07
C LEU A 334 -14.94 -19.65 3.61
N PHE A 335 -13.70 -19.27 3.27
CA PHE A 335 -13.14 -19.44 1.93
C PHE A 335 -13.04 -20.91 1.53
N LEU A 336 -12.55 -21.75 2.44
CA LEU A 336 -12.46 -23.18 2.23
C LEU A 336 -13.86 -23.80 2.00
N GLY A 337 -14.83 -23.44 2.83
CA GLY A 337 -16.22 -23.90 2.71
C GLY A 337 -16.89 -23.45 1.42
N ALA A 338 -16.76 -22.17 1.06
CA ALA A 338 -17.31 -21.62 -0.18
C ALA A 338 -16.70 -22.29 -1.42
N TYR A 339 -15.37 -22.46 -1.45
CA TYR A 339 -14.67 -23.12 -2.54
C TYR A 339 -15.08 -24.59 -2.70
N LEU A 340 -15.12 -25.35 -1.60
CA LEU A 340 -15.55 -26.75 -1.62
C LEU A 340 -17.04 -26.87 -2.00
N GLY A 341 -17.88 -25.94 -1.54
CA GLY A 341 -19.29 -25.84 -1.91
C GLY A 341 -19.47 -25.68 -3.41
N ILE A 342 -18.74 -24.75 -4.03
CA ILE A 342 -18.76 -24.57 -5.49
C ILE A 342 -18.21 -25.79 -6.22
N CYS A 343 -17.11 -26.39 -5.76
CA CYS A 343 -16.59 -27.63 -6.35
C CYS A 343 -17.60 -28.79 -6.26
N ALA A 344 -18.41 -28.84 -5.19
CA ALA A 344 -19.50 -29.80 -5.05
C ALA A 344 -20.64 -29.52 -6.04
N VAL A 345 -20.99 -28.26 -6.28
CA VAL A 345 -21.95 -27.88 -7.34
C VAL A 345 -21.42 -28.26 -8.72
N MET A 346 -20.15 -27.97 -9.02
CA MET A 346 -19.50 -28.35 -10.27
C MET A 346 -19.52 -29.87 -10.48
N SER A 347 -19.19 -30.64 -9.45
CA SER A 347 -19.24 -32.10 -9.48
C SER A 347 -20.67 -32.58 -9.76
N ARG A 348 -21.71 -32.00 -9.12
CA ARG A 348 -23.12 -32.35 -9.38
C ARG A 348 -23.55 -32.04 -10.82
N VAL A 349 -23.15 -30.87 -11.35
CA VAL A 349 -23.40 -30.50 -12.76
C VAL A 349 -22.72 -31.49 -13.72
N ALA A 350 -21.56 -32.03 -13.34
CA ALA A 350 -20.85 -33.09 -14.04
C ALA A 350 -21.31 -34.51 -13.65
N THR A 351 -22.56 -34.70 -13.20
CA THR A 351 -23.15 -36.01 -12.83
C THR A 351 -22.43 -36.75 -11.69
N GLY A 352 -21.70 -36.03 -10.84
CA GLY A 352 -20.98 -36.55 -9.67
C GLY A 352 -19.59 -37.12 -9.95
N ARG A 353 -19.07 -36.99 -11.17
CA ARG A 353 -17.74 -37.45 -11.56
C ARG A 353 -16.98 -36.37 -12.34
N PRO A 354 -15.76 -35.98 -11.92
CA PRO A 354 -15.01 -36.40 -10.72
C PRO A 354 -15.64 -35.94 -9.38
N ARG A 355 -15.17 -36.50 -8.25
CA ARG A 355 -15.67 -36.18 -6.89
C ARG A 355 -15.38 -34.71 -6.53
N PRO A 356 -16.16 -34.08 -5.62
CA PRO A 356 -15.95 -32.67 -5.25
C PRO A 356 -14.52 -32.33 -4.83
N LEU A 357 -13.87 -33.20 -4.05
CA LEU A 357 -12.49 -32.99 -3.60
C LEU A 357 -11.47 -33.12 -4.75
N GLU A 358 -11.73 -33.99 -5.73
CA GLU A 358 -10.87 -34.13 -6.91
C GLU A 358 -10.96 -32.88 -7.80
N VAL A 359 -12.18 -32.33 -7.96
CA VAL A 359 -12.38 -31.03 -8.60
C VAL A 359 -11.62 -29.95 -7.82
N ALA A 360 -11.80 -29.87 -6.50
CA ALA A 360 -11.16 -28.87 -5.66
C ALA A 360 -9.62 -28.91 -5.75
N ARG A 361 -9.03 -30.10 -5.74
CA ARG A 361 -7.57 -30.29 -5.91
C ARG A 361 -7.07 -29.98 -7.32
N SER A 362 -7.92 -30.08 -8.34
CA SER A 362 -7.54 -29.79 -9.73
C SER A 362 -7.60 -28.30 -10.06
N PHE A 363 -8.47 -27.55 -9.38
CA PHE A 363 -8.69 -26.12 -9.62
C PHE A 363 -7.93 -25.20 -8.64
N ALA A 364 -7.33 -25.72 -7.57
CA ALA A 364 -6.74 -24.87 -6.51
C ALA A 364 -5.71 -23.85 -7.04
N LEU A 365 -4.84 -24.27 -7.98
CA LEU A 365 -3.82 -23.39 -8.57
C LEU A 365 -4.41 -22.28 -9.47
N THR A 366 -5.66 -22.42 -9.94
CA THR A 366 -6.29 -21.37 -10.76
C THR A 366 -6.64 -20.14 -9.92
N LEU A 367 -6.60 -20.24 -8.59
CA LEU A 367 -6.85 -19.12 -7.67
C LEU A 367 -5.60 -18.25 -7.43
N VAL A 368 -4.40 -18.74 -7.75
CA VAL A 368 -3.14 -18.02 -7.48
C VAL A 368 -3.09 -16.62 -8.13
N PRO A 369 -3.53 -16.40 -9.38
CA PRO A 369 -3.55 -15.06 -9.96
C PRO A 369 -4.46 -14.08 -9.23
N ILE A 370 -5.53 -14.57 -8.57
CA ILE A 370 -6.40 -13.74 -7.73
C ILE A 370 -5.60 -13.23 -6.53
N ALA A 371 -4.89 -14.12 -5.84
CA ALA A 371 -4.05 -13.75 -4.70
C ALA A 371 -2.96 -12.73 -5.12
N ILE A 372 -2.31 -12.93 -6.26
CA ILE A 372 -1.33 -11.97 -6.81
C ILE A 372 -1.98 -10.60 -7.07
N GLY A 373 -3.14 -10.60 -7.74
CA GLY A 373 -3.86 -9.35 -8.05
C GLY A 373 -4.25 -8.56 -6.79
N TYR A 374 -4.75 -9.23 -5.75
CA TYR A 374 -5.05 -8.60 -4.47
C TYR A 374 -3.80 -8.11 -3.74
N HIS A 375 -2.73 -8.91 -3.74
CA HIS A 375 -1.48 -8.54 -3.10
C HIS A 375 -0.87 -7.29 -3.75
N VAL A 376 -0.89 -7.19 -5.09
CA VAL A 376 -0.47 -5.99 -5.81
C VAL A 376 -1.36 -4.80 -5.46
N ALA A 377 -2.69 -5.00 -5.42
CA ALA A 377 -3.63 -3.93 -5.10
C ALA A 377 -3.43 -3.32 -3.70
N HIS A 378 -3.10 -4.15 -2.71
CA HIS A 378 -2.93 -3.70 -1.32
C HIS A 378 -1.51 -3.21 -1.02
N TYR A 379 -0.48 -3.92 -1.46
CA TYR A 379 0.88 -3.68 -0.98
C TYR A 379 1.79 -2.93 -1.95
N LEU A 380 1.39 -2.69 -3.22
CA LEU A 380 2.30 -2.04 -4.18
C LEU A 380 2.66 -0.61 -3.78
N VAL A 381 1.67 0.20 -3.39
CA VAL A 381 1.91 1.58 -2.94
C VAL A 381 2.79 1.58 -1.68
N PHE A 382 2.54 0.63 -0.78
CA PHE A 382 3.36 0.43 0.41
C PHE A 382 4.82 0.12 0.04
N LEU A 383 5.06 -0.78 -0.92
CA LEU A 383 6.40 -1.06 -1.43
C LEU A 383 7.05 0.17 -2.09
N LEU A 384 6.31 0.92 -2.92
CA LEU A 384 6.85 2.07 -3.64
C LEU A 384 7.17 3.26 -2.75
N VAL A 385 6.42 3.46 -1.67
CA VAL A 385 6.62 4.58 -0.75
C VAL A 385 7.47 4.14 0.44
N GLN A 386 7.00 3.16 1.22
CA GLN A 386 7.69 2.72 2.43
C GLN A 386 8.94 1.89 2.11
N GLY A 387 8.99 1.20 0.97
CA GLY A 387 10.21 0.51 0.53
C GLY A 387 11.40 1.45 0.31
N GLN A 388 11.17 2.73 0.03
CA GLN A 388 12.25 3.72 -0.12
C GLN A 388 13.05 3.95 1.17
N TYR A 389 12.48 3.66 2.35
CA TYR A 389 13.20 3.76 3.62
C TYR A 389 14.42 2.82 3.67
N ILE A 390 14.46 1.78 2.83
CA ILE A 390 15.65 0.92 2.75
C ILE A 390 16.89 1.69 2.30
N ILE A 391 16.75 2.77 1.52
CA ILE A 391 17.85 3.55 0.96
C ILE A 391 18.69 4.21 2.08
N PRO A 392 18.12 5.01 3.00
CA PRO A 392 18.87 5.53 4.15
C PRO A 392 19.19 4.43 5.16
N LEU A 393 18.32 3.42 5.37
CA LEU A 393 18.53 2.36 6.36
C LEU A 393 19.68 1.40 6.00
N LEU A 394 20.04 1.25 4.72
CA LEU A 394 21.24 0.51 4.33
C LEU A 394 22.53 1.21 4.80
N SER A 395 22.53 2.55 4.85
CA SER A 395 23.66 3.32 5.38
C SER A 395 23.73 3.33 6.90
N ASP A 396 22.59 3.23 7.59
CA ASP A 396 22.49 3.19 9.04
C ASP A 396 21.55 2.07 9.55
N PRO A 397 21.93 0.79 9.40
CA PRO A 397 21.03 -0.32 9.69
C PRO A 397 20.63 -0.43 11.17
N PHE A 398 21.44 0.11 12.07
CA PHE A 398 21.22 0.08 13.53
C PHE A 398 20.62 1.39 14.09
N GLY A 399 20.48 2.44 13.29
CA GLY A 399 20.00 3.75 13.77
C GLY A 399 21.01 4.54 14.61
N ARG A 400 22.32 4.34 14.39
CA ARG A 400 23.42 4.97 15.14
C ARG A 400 23.93 6.27 14.53
N GLY A 401 23.33 6.74 13.44
CA GLY A 401 23.78 7.91 12.68
C GLY A 401 24.94 7.62 11.73
N TRP A 402 25.09 6.36 11.28
CA TRP A 402 26.10 6.01 10.27
C TRP A 402 25.71 6.53 8.88
N ASP A 403 26.69 6.68 8.00
CA ASP A 403 26.47 7.03 6.59
C ASP A 403 27.38 6.19 5.67
N LEU A 404 27.22 4.86 5.73
CA LEU A 404 28.12 3.92 5.06
C LEU A 404 28.15 4.09 3.52
N PHE A 405 27.03 4.51 2.93
CA PHE A 405 26.87 4.65 1.48
C PHE A 405 26.57 6.09 1.03
N GLY A 406 26.62 7.09 1.93
CA GLY A 406 26.31 8.48 1.59
C GLY A 406 24.82 8.75 1.37
N THR A 407 23.94 7.89 1.89
CA THR A 407 22.47 7.94 1.66
C THR A 407 21.67 8.43 2.85
N ALA A 408 22.31 8.83 3.97
CA ALA A 408 21.62 9.31 5.17
C ALA A 408 20.70 10.53 4.91
N GLY A 409 21.02 11.35 3.91
CA GLY A 409 20.22 12.52 3.52
C GLY A 409 19.02 12.21 2.60
N TYR A 410 18.83 10.96 2.17
CA TYR A 410 17.74 10.59 1.27
C TYR A 410 16.37 10.83 1.93
N ARG A 411 15.49 11.58 1.23
CA ARG A 411 14.13 11.85 1.69
C ARG A 411 13.15 11.03 0.87
N VAL A 412 12.23 10.35 1.55
CA VAL A 412 11.19 9.54 0.91
C VAL A 412 10.27 10.41 0.08
N ASP A 413 10.13 10.06 -1.19
CA ASP A 413 9.23 10.72 -2.09
C ASP A 413 7.87 10.02 -2.08
N ILE A 414 6.91 10.63 -1.38
CA ILE A 414 5.54 10.15 -1.29
C ILE A 414 4.72 10.48 -2.55
N ALA A 415 5.21 11.33 -3.46
CA ALA A 415 4.52 11.70 -4.68
C ALA A 415 4.64 10.62 -5.78
N VAL A 416 5.58 9.68 -5.64
CA VAL A 416 5.79 8.55 -6.56
C VAL A 416 4.52 7.72 -6.78
N ALA A 417 3.65 7.64 -5.78
CA ALA A 417 2.40 6.87 -5.84
C ALA A 417 1.22 7.67 -5.28
N GLY A 418 0.75 8.67 -6.05
CA GLY A 418 -0.46 9.41 -5.73
C GLY A 418 -1.74 8.56 -5.72
N ALA A 419 -2.80 9.04 -5.09
CA ALA A 419 -4.06 8.30 -4.91
C ALA A 419 -4.71 7.84 -6.24
N ARG A 420 -4.57 8.62 -7.32
CA ARG A 420 -5.00 8.21 -8.67
C ARG A 420 -4.26 6.97 -9.15
N PHE A 421 -2.93 6.95 -9.03
CA PHE A 421 -2.10 5.81 -9.43
C PHE A 421 -2.43 4.57 -8.60
N ALA A 422 -2.55 4.74 -7.28
CA ALA A 422 -2.95 3.68 -6.36
C ALA A 422 -4.27 3.04 -6.79
N TRP A 423 -5.28 3.87 -7.09
CA TRP A 423 -6.59 3.41 -7.51
C TRP A 423 -6.55 2.63 -8.83
N TYR A 424 -6.03 3.21 -9.92
CA TYR A 424 -5.97 2.51 -11.22
C TYR A 424 -5.18 1.21 -11.13
N THR A 425 -4.11 1.19 -10.34
CA THR A 425 -3.29 -0.01 -10.16
C THR A 425 -4.03 -1.09 -9.39
N ALA A 426 -4.73 -0.74 -8.31
CA ALA A 426 -5.53 -1.69 -7.55
C ALA A 426 -6.64 -2.34 -8.39
N VAL A 427 -7.40 -1.52 -9.13
CA VAL A 427 -8.48 -2.00 -10.00
C VAL A 427 -7.91 -2.86 -11.14
N GLY A 428 -6.87 -2.38 -11.81
CA GLY A 428 -6.21 -3.11 -12.89
C GLY A 428 -5.66 -4.44 -12.43
N ALA A 429 -5.00 -4.48 -11.26
CA ALA A 429 -4.43 -5.70 -10.70
C ALA A 429 -5.50 -6.73 -10.31
N ILE A 430 -6.57 -6.31 -9.62
CA ILE A 430 -7.66 -7.21 -9.22
C ILE A 430 -8.36 -7.78 -10.45
N VAL A 431 -8.74 -6.93 -11.41
CA VAL A 431 -9.45 -7.38 -12.63
C VAL A 431 -8.56 -8.30 -13.46
N THR A 432 -7.29 -7.94 -13.67
CA THR A 432 -6.35 -8.76 -14.44
C THR A 432 -6.12 -10.11 -13.76
N GLY A 433 -5.93 -10.14 -12.44
CA GLY A 433 -5.81 -11.38 -11.66
C GLY A 433 -7.01 -12.30 -11.83
N HIS A 434 -8.23 -11.75 -11.77
CA HIS A 434 -9.45 -12.52 -12.01
C HIS A 434 -9.58 -13.00 -13.46
N VAL A 435 -9.25 -12.19 -14.46
CA VAL A 435 -9.27 -12.60 -15.87
C VAL A 435 -8.30 -13.76 -16.13
N PHE A 436 -7.08 -13.71 -15.57
CA PHE A 436 -6.14 -14.83 -15.63
C PHE A 436 -6.69 -16.07 -14.92
N ALA A 437 -7.28 -15.92 -13.74
CA ALA A 437 -7.88 -17.03 -13.03
C ALA A 437 -9.06 -17.66 -13.78
N VAL A 438 -9.91 -16.87 -14.44
CA VAL A 438 -11.00 -17.35 -15.32
C VAL A 438 -10.41 -18.10 -16.51
N TYR A 439 -9.36 -17.56 -17.15
CA TYR A 439 -8.66 -18.23 -18.24
C TYR A 439 -8.12 -19.60 -17.80
N LEU A 440 -7.38 -19.66 -16.69
CA LEU A 440 -6.80 -20.90 -16.18
C LEU A 440 -7.88 -21.90 -15.77
N ALA A 441 -8.91 -21.46 -15.06
CA ALA A 441 -10.07 -22.28 -14.71
C ALA A 441 -10.78 -22.82 -15.95
N HIS A 442 -10.88 -22.01 -17.00
CA HIS A 442 -11.50 -22.42 -18.24
C HIS A 442 -10.71 -23.56 -18.91
N ARG A 443 -9.39 -23.38 -19.03
CA ARG A 443 -8.46 -24.40 -19.54
C ARG A 443 -8.51 -25.69 -18.71
N ARG A 444 -8.58 -25.57 -17.39
CA ARG A 444 -8.70 -26.73 -16.48
C ARG A 444 -10.02 -27.46 -16.62
N ALA A 445 -11.14 -26.75 -16.75
CA ALA A 445 -12.42 -27.41 -16.91
C ALA A 445 -12.49 -28.23 -18.20
N ILE A 446 -11.91 -27.73 -19.31
CA ILE A 446 -11.84 -28.49 -20.57
C ILE A 446 -10.96 -29.74 -20.42
N ALA A 447 -9.89 -29.66 -19.62
CA ALA A 447 -9.02 -30.80 -19.36
C ALA A 447 -9.63 -31.85 -18.42
N VAL A 448 -10.46 -31.43 -17.46
CA VAL A 448 -11.03 -32.29 -16.41
C VAL A 448 -12.40 -32.85 -16.80
N PHE A 449 -13.25 -32.04 -17.43
CA PHE A 449 -14.64 -32.41 -17.74
C PHE A 449 -14.80 -32.68 -19.24
N SER A 450 -15.48 -33.79 -19.55
CA SER A 450 -15.87 -34.17 -20.90
C SER A 450 -17.34 -34.61 -20.90
N PRO A 451 -18.16 -34.24 -21.90
CA PRO A 451 -17.85 -33.44 -23.09
C PRO A 451 -17.80 -31.92 -22.82
N ILE A 452 -17.33 -31.12 -23.78
CA ILE A 452 -17.15 -29.65 -23.66
C ILE A 452 -18.39 -28.90 -23.13
N ARG A 453 -19.61 -29.37 -23.44
CA ARG A 453 -20.85 -28.76 -22.93
C ARG A 453 -20.93 -28.83 -21.40
N VAL A 454 -20.51 -29.94 -20.81
CA VAL A 454 -20.45 -30.11 -19.35
C VAL A 454 -19.36 -29.22 -18.77
N ALA A 455 -18.18 -29.16 -19.42
CA ALA A 455 -17.10 -28.25 -19.01
C ALA A 455 -17.52 -26.77 -18.98
N LEU A 456 -18.32 -26.32 -19.95
CA LEU A 456 -18.86 -24.96 -19.95
C LEU A 456 -19.93 -24.75 -18.87
N ALA A 457 -20.79 -25.74 -18.64
CA ALA A 457 -21.82 -25.67 -17.60
C ALA A 457 -21.24 -25.64 -16.17
N THR A 458 -20.17 -26.41 -15.91
CA THR A 458 -19.49 -26.39 -14.60
C THR A 458 -18.77 -25.08 -14.32
N GLN A 459 -18.49 -24.27 -15.33
CA GLN A 459 -17.86 -22.97 -15.13
C GLN A 459 -18.83 -21.90 -14.63
N VAL A 460 -20.13 -22.01 -14.89
CA VAL A 460 -21.11 -20.99 -14.46
C VAL A 460 -21.08 -20.76 -12.94
N PRO A 461 -21.14 -21.79 -12.07
CA PRO A 461 -21.02 -21.62 -10.63
C PRO A 461 -19.68 -20.98 -10.20
N LEU A 462 -18.58 -21.37 -10.86
CA LEU A 462 -17.25 -20.85 -10.54
C LEU A 462 -17.09 -19.38 -10.94
N THR A 463 -17.55 -19.01 -12.14
CA THR A 463 -17.55 -17.61 -12.60
C THR A 463 -18.44 -16.75 -11.71
N ALA A 464 -19.59 -17.25 -11.27
CA ALA A 464 -20.45 -16.53 -10.32
C ALA A 464 -19.73 -16.26 -9.00
N LEU A 465 -19.00 -17.25 -8.46
CA LEU A 465 -18.17 -17.06 -7.27
C LEU A 465 -17.08 -16.01 -7.50
N MET A 466 -16.39 -16.05 -8.65
CA MET A 466 -15.33 -15.10 -8.98
C MET A 466 -15.86 -13.67 -9.13
N VAL A 467 -17.04 -13.49 -9.74
CA VAL A 467 -17.71 -12.18 -9.84
C VAL A 467 -18.09 -11.67 -8.45
N LEU A 468 -18.64 -12.52 -7.59
CA LEU A 468 -18.96 -12.16 -6.21
C LEU A 468 -17.71 -11.73 -5.43
N TYR A 469 -16.62 -12.50 -5.53
CA TYR A 469 -15.35 -12.15 -4.89
C TYR A 469 -14.77 -10.85 -5.43
N THR A 470 -14.86 -10.61 -6.74
CA THR A 470 -14.43 -9.35 -7.36
C THR A 470 -15.24 -8.18 -6.79
N PHE A 471 -16.56 -8.33 -6.69
CA PHE A 471 -17.44 -7.30 -6.16
C PHE A 471 -17.11 -6.99 -4.70
N ILE A 472 -16.99 -8.01 -3.86
CA ILE A 472 -16.66 -7.88 -2.43
C ILE A 472 -15.29 -7.23 -2.25
N GLY A 473 -14.24 -7.74 -2.90
CA GLY A 473 -12.89 -7.21 -2.70
C GLY A 473 -12.69 -5.80 -3.26
N LEU A 474 -13.34 -5.44 -4.36
CA LEU A 474 -13.34 -4.06 -4.86
C LEU A 474 -14.13 -3.12 -3.96
N SER A 475 -15.16 -3.61 -3.26
CA SER A 475 -15.91 -2.83 -2.28
C SER A 475 -15.01 -2.46 -1.10
N PHE A 476 -14.28 -3.42 -0.54
CA PHE A 476 -13.32 -3.17 0.55
C PHE A 476 -12.18 -2.23 0.13
N THR A 477 -11.69 -2.35 -1.11
CA THR A 477 -10.61 -1.49 -1.60
C THR A 477 -11.08 -0.05 -1.87
N ALA A 478 -12.37 0.14 -2.17
CA ALA A 478 -12.92 1.46 -2.47
C ALA A 478 -13.29 2.24 -1.19
N GLU A 479 -13.73 1.57 -0.12
CA GLU A 479 -14.26 2.19 1.10
C GLU A 479 -13.33 3.25 1.76
N PRO A 480 -12.00 3.03 1.90
CA PRO A 480 -11.09 4.04 2.45
C PRO A 480 -10.99 5.31 1.60
N ILE A 481 -11.37 5.21 0.32
CA ILE A 481 -11.34 6.29 -0.68
C ILE A 481 -12.72 6.96 -0.77
N VAL A 482 -13.80 6.18 -0.63
CA VAL A 482 -15.20 6.62 -0.80
C VAL A 482 -15.77 7.27 0.45
N GLU A 483 -15.22 7.06 1.65
CA GLU A 483 -15.73 7.62 2.91
C GLU A 483 -15.65 9.16 2.89
N SER A 484 -16.49 9.80 2.07
CA SER A 484 -16.91 11.18 2.15
C SER A 484 -17.23 11.36 3.61
N ARG A 485 -16.38 12.11 4.31
CA ARG A 485 -16.88 12.76 5.51
C ARG A 485 -18.03 13.57 4.96
N GLU A 486 -19.26 13.25 5.36
CA GLU A 486 -20.38 14.14 5.09
C GLU A 486 -19.86 15.55 5.35
N ALA A 487 -19.91 16.39 4.31
CA ALA A 487 -19.61 17.81 4.47
C ALA A 487 -20.41 18.25 5.68
N ALA A 488 -19.77 18.91 6.64
CA ALA A 488 -20.38 19.21 7.93
C ALA A 488 -21.81 19.70 7.70
N THR A 489 -22.79 18.89 8.08
CA THR A 489 -24.19 19.20 7.82
C THR A 489 -24.47 20.47 8.60
N PRO A 490 -24.81 21.59 7.94
CA PRO A 490 -25.09 22.82 8.65
C PRO A 490 -26.27 22.51 9.57
N ALA A 491 -26.02 22.50 10.88
CA ALA A 491 -27.11 22.55 11.83
C ALA A 491 -27.82 23.88 11.56
N ALA A 492 -29.02 23.84 10.98
CA ALA A 492 -29.81 25.03 10.76
C ALA A 492 -30.05 25.69 12.13
N MET A 493 -29.33 26.76 12.42
CA MET A 493 -29.50 27.51 13.65
C MET A 493 -30.40 28.71 13.34
N SER A 494 -31.58 28.73 13.95
CA SER A 494 -32.56 29.81 13.81
C SER A 494 -32.19 31.06 14.61
N GLU A 495 -31.15 31.01 15.46
CA GLU A 495 -30.73 32.08 16.36
C GLU A 495 -29.25 32.42 16.21
N ALA A 496 -28.90 33.68 16.52
CA ALA A 496 -27.53 34.18 16.47
C ALA A 496 -26.62 33.43 17.47
N VAL A 497 -25.43 33.03 17.04
CA VAL A 497 -24.49 32.26 17.85
C VAL A 497 -23.74 33.19 18.79
N ALA A 498 -23.83 32.99 20.10
CA ALA A 498 -23.06 33.76 21.06
C ALA A 498 -21.55 33.52 20.87
N ILE A 499 -20.77 34.60 20.77
CA ILE A 499 -19.32 34.55 20.67
C ILE A 499 -18.75 34.49 22.10
N PRO A 500 -17.92 33.50 22.45
CA PRO A 500 -17.31 33.43 23.77
C PRO A 500 -16.46 34.68 24.06
N PRO A 501 -16.49 35.26 25.27
CA PRO A 501 -15.72 36.47 25.59
C PRO A 501 -14.20 36.33 25.42
N ARG A 502 -13.70 35.10 25.47
CA ARG A 502 -12.28 34.74 25.27
C ARG A 502 -11.92 34.42 23.82
N ALA A 503 -12.86 34.48 22.88
CA ALA A 503 -12.52 34.42 21.46
C ALA A 503 -11.64 35.63 21.11
N LEU A 504 -10.71 35.42 20.18
CA LEU A 504 -9.70 36.40 19.80
C LEU A 504 -10.08 37.04 18.47
N LEU A 505 -9.95 38.35 18.36
CA LEU A 505 -10.04 39.09 17.11
C LEU A 505 -8.74 39.88 16.93
N PRO A 506 -8.02 39.73 15.81
CA PRO A 506 -6.83 40.52 15.59
C PRO A 506 -7.17 42.00 15.42
N GLU A 507 -6.41 42.86 16.09
CA GLU A 507 -6.48 44.30 15.90
C GLU A 507 -5.88 44.67 14.54
N ALA A 508 -6.56 45.57 13.82
CA ALA A 508 -6.11 46.06 12.52
C ALA A 508 -4.73 46.75 12.62
N GLN A 509 -3.89 46.59 11.60
CA GLN A 509 -2.53 47.16 11.48
C GLN A 509 -1.50 46.56 12.46
N SER A 510 -1.86 46.30 13.71
CA SER A 510 -0.93 45.73 14.70
C SER A 510 -0.91 44.19 14.66
N GLY A 511 -2.05 43.57 14.33
CA GLY A 511 -2.24 42.12 14.39
C GLY A 511 -2.33 41.55 15.82
N TRP A 512 -2.41 42.39 16.85
CA TRP A 512 -2.53 41.92 18.23
C TRP A 512 -3.83 41.14 18.42
N LEU A 513 -3.75 39.93 18.96
CA LEU A 513 -4.92 39.10 19.24
C LEU A 513 -5.59 39.58 20.53
N LEU A 514 -6.73 40.25 20.40
CA LEU A 514 -7.47 40.81 21.52
C LEU A 514 -8.74 40.01 21.80
N PRO A 515 -9.17 39.86 23.07
CA PRO A 515 -10.46 39.27 23.39
C PRO A 515 -11.61 40.08 22.79
N VAL A 516 -12.60 39.40 22.22
CA VAL A 516 -13.80 40.02 21.62
C VAL A 516 -14.67 40.73 22.67
N GLY A 517 -14.66 40.24 23.92
CA GLY A 517 -15.47 40.77 25.02
C GLY A 517 -16.89 40.16 25.09
N PRO A 518 -17.67 40.52 26.12
CA PRO A 518 -19.02 39.97 26.33
C PRO A 518 -20.03 40.51 25.31
N ASP A 519 -21.19 39.84 25.23
CA ASP A 519 -22.40 40.29 24.51
C ASP A 519 -22.24 40.49 22.99
N LYS A 520 -21.39 39.66 22.36
CA LYS A 520 -21.26 39.61 20.89
C LYS A 520 -21.88 38.35 20.32
N SER A 521 -22.49 38.47 19.16
CA SER A 521 -23.11 37.34 18.44
C SER A 521 -22.62 37.27 16.99
N ALA A 522 -22.61 36.05 16.45
CA ALA A 522 -22.21 35.71 15.10
C ALA A 522 -23.37 35.08 14.33
N ARG A 523 -23.35 35.20 13.00
CA ARG A 523 -24.34 34.55 12.13
C ARG A 523 -23.96 33.12 11.77
N ALA A 524 -22.67 32.78 11.86
CA ALA A 524 -22.18 31.42 11.70
C ALA A 524 -21.04 31.12 12.68
N ARG A 525 -20.93 29.84 13.06
CA ARG A 525 -19.75 29.28 13.73
C ARG A 525 -19.26 28.08 12.92
N LEU A 526 -18.02 28.15 12.46
CA LEU A 526 -17.32 27.07 11.78
C LEU A 526 -16.40 26.37 12.77
N THR A 527 -16.54 25.05 12.90
CA THR A 527 -15.67 24.23 13.75
C THR A 527 -14.72 23.42 12.88
N TYR A 528 -13.44 23.77 12.93
CA TYR A 528 -12.36 23.05 12.27
C TYR A 528 -11.74 22.04 13.23
N LYS A 529 -11.60 20.79 12.77
CA LYS A 529 -10.80 19.77 13.44
C LYS A 529 -9.48 19.61 12.69
N VAL A 530 -8.44 20.22 13.23
CA VAL A 530 -7.13 20.34 12.60
C VAL A 530 -6.24 19.20 13.07
N LEU A 531 -5.79 18.37 12.14
CA LEU A 531 -4.80 17.34 12.45
C LEU A 531 -3.43 18.00 12.57
N GLY A 532 -2.83 17.99 13.76
CA GLY A 532 -1.45 18.42 13.93
C GLY A 532 -0.51 17.52 13.12
N SER A 533 0.25 18.11 12.19
CA SER A 533 1.26 17.43 11.40
C SER A 533 2.64 18.05 11.65
N ALA A 534 3.71 17.37 11.26
CA ALA A 534 5.01 18.01 11.18
C ALA A 534 5.07 18.93 9.95
N PHE A 535 5.66 20.12 10.10
CA PHE A 535 6.13 20.94 8.98
C PHE A 535 7.38 20.32 8.35
N HIS A 536 7.82 20.86 7.21
CA HIS A 536 8.98 20.33 6.45
C HIS A 536 10.31 20.33 7.22
N ASP A 537 10.41 21.07 8.33
CA ASP A 537 11.56 21.14 9.23
C ASP A 537 11.42 20.21 10.45
N GLY A 538 10.35 19.42 10.53
CA GLY A 538 10.07 18.50 11.64
C GLY A 538 9.38 19.16 12.85
N THR A 539 9.14 20.47 12.84
CA THR A 539 8.39 21.14 13.90
C THR A 539 6.92 20.73 13.86
N LYS A 540 6.30 20.48 15.02
CA LYS A 540 4.88 20.10 15.10
C LYS A 540 3.98 21.33 15.05
N THR A 541 2.91 21.27 14.26
CA THR A 541 1.84 22.27 14.28
C THR A 541 1.25 22.41 15.67
N ASN A 542 1.14 23.64 16.14
CA ASN A 542 0.52 24.01 17.42
C ASN A 542 -0.50 25.15 17.22
N ALA A 543 -1.14 25.57 18.31
CA ALA A 543 -2.15 26.63 18.28
C ALA A 543 -1.63 27.99 17.75
N ALA A 544 -0.35 28.31 17.96
CA ALA A 544 0.23 29.55 17.48
C ALA A 544 0.34 29.58 15.95
N ASP A 545 0.64 28.46 15.30
CA ASP A 545 0.66 28.35 13.83
C ASP A 545 -0.70 28.69 13.20
N ILE A 546 -1.78 28.34 13.90
CA ILE A 546 -3.14 28.64 13.47
C ILE A 546 -3.47 30.11 13.69
N LEU A 547 -3.23 30.62 14.90
CA LEU A 547 -3.63 31.97 15.28
C LEU A 547 -2.79 33.05 14.59
N TYR A 548 -1.52 32.78 14.32
CA TYR A 548 -0.62 33.76 13.71
C TYR A 548 -1.01 34.12 12.28
N ALA A 549 -1.64 33.21 11.53
CA ALA A 549 -2.14 33.50 10.20
C ALA A 549 -3.19 34.64 10.20
N TYR A 550 -4.04 34.69 11.23
CA TYR A 550 -5.01 35.76 11.41
C TYR A 550 -4.33 37.09 11.80
N ALA A 551 -3.36 37.03 12.72
CA ALA A 551 -2.56 38.20 13.10
C ALA A 551 -1.83 38.81 11.89
N PHE A 552 -1.17 37.97 11.09
CA PHE A 552 -0.47 38.35 9.86
C PHE A 552 -1.41 39.05 8.87
N ALA A 553 -2.60 38.48 8.63
CA ALA A 553 -3.58 39.03 7.71
C ALA A 553 -4.01 40.46 8.10
N TYR A 554 -4.27 40.71 9.39
CA TYR A 554 -4.69 42.03 9.86
C TYR A 554 -3.55 43.04 9.96
N ARG A 555 -2.32 42.58 10.24
CA ARG A 555 -1.14 43.43 10.26
C ARG A 555 -0.78 43.93 8.87
N TRP A 556 -0.67 43.05 7.89
CA TRP A 556 -0.18 43.40 6.53
C TRP A 556 -1.29 43.70 5.52
N GLY A 557 -2.54 43.37 5.83
CA GLY A 557 -3.67 43.56 4.92
C GLY A 557 -4.51 44.81 5.19
N VAL A 558 -4.21 45.61 6.22
CA VAL A 558 -4.95 46.83 6.52
C VAL A 558 -4.08 48.06 6.29
N PRO A 559 -4.47 49.00 5.41
CA PRO A 559 -3.73 50.23 5.19
C PRO A 559 -3.64 51.05 6.49
N GLY A 560 -2.43 51.40 6.91
CA GLY A 560 -2.18 52.34 8.01
C GLY A 560 -1.85 53.75 7.52
N ARG A 561 -1.98 54.76 8.40
CA ARG A 561 -1.49 56.13 8.16
C ARG A 561 -0.26 56.38 9.03
N GLY A 562 0.93 56.42 8.42
CA GLY A 562 2.19 56.78 9.08
C GLY A 562 3.43 56.09 8.49
N ASP A 563 4.61 56.66 8.75
CA ASP A 563 5.91 56.03 8.46
C ASP A 563 6.10 54.88 9.46
N GLY A 564 5.97 53.63 8.99
CA GLY A 564 6.03 52.42 9.83
C GLY A 564 4.79 51.51 9.74
N ALA A 565 3.78 51.85 8.93
CA ALA A 565 2.65 50.96 8.69
C ALA A 565 3.08 49.75 7.83
N HIS A 566 2.93 48.54 8.37
CA HIS A 566 3.06 47.30 7.62
C HIS A 566 1.86 47.18 6.65
N TYR A 567 2.10 47.24 5.35
CA TYR A 567 1.03 47.08 4.35
C TYR A 567 1.56 46.44 3.08
N ASP A 568 0.83 45.44 2.58
CA ASP A 568 1.06 44.87 1.26
C ASP A 568 -0.29 44.69 0.53
N PRO A 569 -0.45 45.25 -0.69
CA PRO A 569 -1.72 45.25 -1.41
C PRO A 569 -2.13 43.85 -1.90
N TYR A 570 -1.19 42.93 -2.09
CA TYR A 570 -1.52 41.54 -2.42
C TYR A 570 -2.07 40.81 -1.20
N ILE A 571 -1.48 41.04 -0.01
CA ILE A 571 -1.99 40.48 1.25
C ILE A 571 -3.37 41.04 1.57
N ASP A 572 -3.56 42.34 1.36
CA ASP A 572 -4.86 43.00 1.48
C ASP A 572 -5.90 42.28 0.64
N ALA A 573 -5.68 42.16 -0.68
CA ALA A 573 -6.61 41.51 -1.60
C ALA A 573 -6.85 40.02 -1.25
N ALA A 574 -5.79 39.26 -0.97
CA ALA A 574 -5.86 37.83 -0.72
C ALA A 574 -6.58 37.48 0.59
N THR A 575 -6.46 38.33 1.62
CA THR A 575 -7.08 38.07 2.93
C THR A 575 -8.35 38.90 3.17
N ALA A 576 -8.79 39.72 2.21
CA ALA A 576 -9.95 40.59 2.37
C ALA A 576 -11.26 39.87 2.71
N PRO A 577 -11.61 38.71 2.10
CA PRO A 577 -12.83 37.98 2.47
C PRO A 577 -12.83 37.59 3.96
N LEU A 578 -11.70 37.05 4.44
CA LEU A 578 -11.52 36.70 5.84
C LEU A 578 -11.68 37.91 6.76
N ARG A 579 -10.96 39.01 6.50
CA ARG A 579 -10.96 40.18 7.39
C ARG A 579 -12.31 40.90 7.46
N ARG A 580 -13.12 40.82 6.39
CA ARG A 580 -14.46 41.43 6.36
C ARG A 580 -15.46 40.69 7.24
N HIS A 581 -15.32 39.36 7.31
CA HIS A 581 -16.35 38.51 7.89
C HIS A 581 -16.01 37.94 9.26
N LEU A 582 -14.74 38.00 9.67
CA LEU A 582 -14.28 37.47 10.95
C LEU A 582 -14.77 38.31 12.14
N LEU A 583 -15.52 37.68 13.03
CA LEU A 583 -15.94 38.25 14.32
C LEU A 583 -15.14 37.72 15.51
N GLY A 584 -14.49 36.57 15.35
CA GLY A 584 -13.55 36.02 16.33
C GLY A 584 -13.08 34.61 15.99
N VAL A 585 -11.96 34.20 16.57
CA VAL A 585 -11.39 32.85 16.49
C VAL A 585 -11.05 32.33 17.88
N ARG A 586 -11.33 31.06 18.15
CA ARG A 586 -11.06 30.42 19.43
C ARG A 586 -10.49 29.03 19.22
N VAL A 587 -9.35 28.74 19.83
CA VAL A 587 -8.87 27.36 19.98
C VAL A 587 -9.66 26.74 21.12
N ALA A 588 -10.63 25.90 20.78
CA ALA A 588 -11.63 25.39 21.71
C ALA A 588 -11.12 24.27 22.61
N GLY A 589 -10.11 23.55 22.15
CA GLY A 589 -9.43 22.50 22.90
C GLY A 589 -8.46 21.74 22.01
N VAL A 590 -7.51 21.05 22.65
CA VAL A 590 -6.73 19.99 22.01
C VAL A 590 -7.44 18.70 22.38
N ASP A 591 -8.29 18.21 21.49
CA ASP A 591 -8.82 16.87 21.68
C ASP A 591 -7.67 15.90 21.39
N ALA A 592 -7.21 15.20 22.41
CA ALA A 592 -6.49 13.95 22.23
C ALA A 592 -7.46 12.83 21.78
N ALA A 593 -8.49 13.17 21.00
CA ALA A 593 -9.34 12.21 20.34
C ALA A 593 -8.46 11.49 19.32
N SER A 594 -7.90 10.38 19.76
CA SER A 594 -7.13 9.42 18.99
C SER A 594 -7.94 9.00 17.77
N LYS A 595 -7.82 9.73 16.66
CA LYS A 595 -8.10 9.11 15.36
C LYS A 595 -6.88 8.27 15.02
N SER A 596 -6.96 7.00 15.40
CA SER A 596 -6.06 5.96 14.94
C SER A 596 -6.20 5.88 13.41
N PHE A 597 -5.26 6.49 12.71
CA PHE A 597 -5.00 6.10 11.33
C PHE A 597 -4.18 4.82 11.41
N ARG A 598 -4.81 3.70 11.08
CA ARG A 598 -4.13 2.41 11.12
C ARG A 598 -3.30 2.27 9.85
N VAL A 599 -2.00 2.46 9.98
CA VAL A 599 -1.00 2.09 8.96
C VAL A 599 -0.09 1.08 9.63
N GLY A 600 -0.38 -0.21 9.44
CA GLY A 600 0.25 -1.29 10.19
C GLY A 600 -0.10 -1.27 11.69
N ASP A 601 0.92 -1.45 12.54
CA ASP A 601 0.79 -1.66 14.00
C ASP A 601 0.76 -0.41 14.88
N VAL A 602 0.77 0.79 14.31
CA VAL A 602 0.91 2.02 15.12
C VAL A 602 -0.38 2.80 15.12
N ASP A 603 -0.94 2.98 16.32
CA ASP A 603 -1.90 4.04 16.58
C ASP A 603 -1.16 5.38 16.54
N PHE A 604 -1.31 6.13 15.45
CA PHE A 604 -0.84 7.51 15.41
C PHE A 604 -1.72 8.37 16.33
N VAL A 605 -1.27 8.58 17.57
CA VAL A 605 -1.84 9.61 18.44
C VAL A 605 -1.42 10.98 17.89
N ARG A 606 -2.31 11.58 17.10
CA ARG A 606 -2.15 12.96 16.62
C ARG A 606 -3.08 13.86 17.40
N GLU A 607 -2.53 14.96 17.89
CA GLU A 607 -3.31 16.02 18.52
C GLU A 607 -4.26 16.63 17.48
N ILE A 608 -5.54 16.66 17.81
CA ILE A 608 -6.55 17.35 17.00
C ILE A 608 -6.83 18.68 17.68
N LEU A 609 -6.44 19.77 17.03
CA LEU A 609 -6.80 21.12 17.49
C LEU A 609 -8.21 21.41 17.01
N THR A 610 -9.13 21.61 17.95
CA THR A 610 -10.49 22.07 17.64
C THR A 610 -10.48 23.59 17.63
N VAL A 611 -10.73 24.19 16.46
CA VAL A 611 -10.71 25.64 16.26
C VAL A 611 -12.09 26.09 15.82
N GLU A 612 -12.62 27.09 16.51
CA GLU A 612 -13.91 27.70 16.18
C GLU A 612 -13.68 29.08 15.59
N VAL A 613 -14.30 29.33 14.44
CA VAL A 613 -14.28 30.61 13.75
C VAL A 613 -15.70 31.16 13.70
N TYR A 614 -15.87 32.40 14.14
CA TYR A 614 -17.14 33.09 14.23
C TYR A 614 -17.24 34.12 13.11
N LEU A 615 -18.31 34.08 12.33
CA LEU A 615 -18.49 34.90 11.12
C LEU A 615 -19.80 35.70 11.16
N ASP A 616 -19.79 36.85 10.48
CA ASP A 616 -20.96 37.73 10.30
C ASP A 616 -21.86 37.33 9.12
N VAL A 617 -21.51 36.27 8.38
CA VAL A 617 -22.27 35.75 7.23
C VAL A 617 -23.04 34.49 7.63
N ALA A 618 -24.23 34.31 7.07
CA ALA A 618 -25.01 33.09 7.26
C ALA A 618 -24.37 31.92 6.47
N PRO A 619 -24.42 30.68 7.00
CA PRO A 619 -23.89 29.53 6.29
C PRO A 619 -24.85 29.15 5.14
N GLU A 620 -24.43 29.35 3.89
CA GLU A 620 -25.20 28.89 2.71
C GLU A 620 -24.81 27.46 2.32
N ALA A 621 -23.50 27.22 2.15
CA ALA A 621 -22.92 25.91 1.89
C ALA A 621 -21.58 25.76 2.65
N PRO A 622 -21.20 24.56 3.13
CA PRO A 622 -19.97 24.35 3.89
C PRO A 622 -18.71 24.77 3.13
N GLU A 623 -18.67 24.51 1.82
CA GLU A 623 -17.53 24.83 0.95
C GLU A 623 -17.34 26.35 0.79
N TRP A 624 -18.44 27.08 0.58
CA TRP A 624 -18.43 28.55 0.50
C TRP A 624 -18.10 29.20 1.84
N SER A 625 -18.57 28.63 2.93
CA SER A 625 -18.27 29.12 4.28
C SER A 625 -16.79 28.94 4.64
N ALA A 626 -16.16 27.84 4.19
CA ALA A 626 -14.73 27.60 4.36
C ALA A 626 -13.85 28.57 3.55
N VAL A 627 -14.33 29.10 2.42
CA VAL A 627 -13.62 30.14 1.65
C VAL A 627 -13.57 31.47 2.42
N MET A 628 -14.62 31.78 3.20
CA MET A 628 -14.66 33.00 4.02
C MET A 628 -13.70 32.93 5.21
N ALA A 629 -13.38 31.73 5.69
CA ALA A 629 -12.38 31.49 6.72
C ALA A 629 -11.41 30.40 6.27
N PRO A 630 -10.48 30.73 5.35
CA PRO A 630 -9.57 29.74 4.79
C PRO A 630 -8.69 29.13 5.90
N PRO A 631 -8.31 27.85 5.78
CA PRO A 631 -7.40 27.23 6.72
C PRO A 631 -6.07 28.01 6.75
N TRP A 632 -5.51 28.10 7.95
CA TRP A 632 -4.26 28.78 8.32
C TRP A 632 -3.09 28.49 7.37
N SER A 633 -2.01 29.26 7.53
CA SER A 633 -0.78 29.14 6.75
C SER A 633 -0.24 27.70 6.71
N THR A 634 0.29 27.30 5.56
CA THR A 634 1.07 26.05 5.40
C THR A 634 2.49 26.18 5.93
N LEU A 635 2.91 27.38 6.33
CA LEU A 635 4.19 27.68 6.97
C LEU A 635 4.01 27.84 8.49
N PRO A 636 4.97 27.38 9.31
CA PRO A 636 4.94 27.60 10.74
C PRO A 636 5.05 29.10 11.05
N TRP A 637 4.47 29.52 12.19
CA TRP A 637 4.41 30.95 12.56
C TRP A 637 5.80 31.58 12.64
N THR A 638 6.81 30.82 13.07
CA THR A 638 8.21 31.26 13.14
C THR A 638 8.77 31.67 11.78
N VAL A 639 8.39 30.96 10.72
CA VAL A 639 8.81 31.28 9.35
C VAL A 639 8.09 32.55 8.87
N LEU A 640 6.80 32.71 9.17
CA LEU A 640 6.06 33.94 8.85
C LEU A 640 6.70 35.17 9.51
N VAL A 641 7.06 35.09 10.79
CA VAL A 641 7.77 36.17 11.51
C VAL A 641 9.08 36.53 10.81
N LEU A 642 9.88 35.53 10.44
CA LEU A 642 11.17 35.77 9.76
C LEU A 642 10.97 36.46 8.40
N MET A 643 9.88 36.13 7.70
CA MET A 643 9.53 36.80 6.45
C MET A 643 9.09 38.24 6.68
N GLU A 644 8.28 38.51 7.70
CA GLU A 644 7.91 39.88 8.09
C GLU A 644 9.15 40.72 8.44
N GLU A 645 10.11 40.14 9.15
CA GLU A 645 11.35 40.81 9.53
C GLU A 645 12.22 41.10 8.29
N ALA A 646 12.30 40.15 7.36
CA ALA A 646 13.02 40.34 6.09
C ALA A 646 12.39 41.45 5.24
N VAL A 647 11.06 41.55 5.21
CA VAL A 647 10.35 42.62 4.49
C VAL A 647 10.52 43.97 5.20
N THR A 648 10.41 44.00 6.53
CA THR A 648 10.57 45.22 7.34
C THR A 648 11.98 45.80 7.21
N ARG A 649 13.00 44.95 7.09
CA ARG A 649 14.40 45.36 6.85
C ARG A 649 14.70 45.69 5.39
N GLY A 650 13.74 45.53 4.48
CA GLY A 650 13.89 45.78 3.04
C GLY A 650 14.73 44.73 2.31
N TRP A 651 14.92 43.54 2.88
CA TRP A 651 15.65 42.44 2.26
C TRP A 651 14.80 41.67 1.24
N ALA A 652 13.47 41.73 1.37
CA ALA A 652 12.51 41.09 0.48
C ALA A 652 11.19 41.89 0.41
N ALA A 653 10.27 41.49 -0.46
CA ALA A 653 8.90 42.01 -0.50
C ALA A 653 7.91 40.85 -0.65
N PHE A 654 6.71 40.96 -0.06
CA PHE A 654 5.67 39.94 -0.21
C PHE A 654 5.04 39.94 -1.62
N SER A 655 5.01 41.09 -2.28
CA SER A 655 4.48 41.22 -3.64
C SER A 655 5.39 42.03 -4.56
N ALA A 656 5.22 41.84 -5.86
CA ALA A 656 5.95 42.61 -6.87
C ALA A 656 5.60 44.10 -6.85
N ILE A 657 4.42 44.46 -6.32
CA ILE A 657 3.94 45.83 -6.21
C ILE A 657 4.62 46.56 -5.04
N SER A 658 4.88 45.84 -3.94
CA SER A 658 5.60 46.36 -2.77
C SER A 658 7.13 46.41 -2.94
N CYS A 659 7.62 46.12 -4.14
CA CYS A 659 9.04 46.01 -4.43
C CYS A 659 9.64 47.40 -4.73
N ALA A 660 10.27 48.03 -3.75
CA ALA A 660 10.97 49.30 -3.95
C ALA A 660 12.27 49.11 -4.74
N PRO A 661 12.63 49.99 -5.69
CA PRO A 661 13.87 49.90 -6.46
C PRO A 661 15.05 50.41 -5.62
N ARG A 662 15.44 49.73 -4.55
CA ARG A 662 16.61 50.11 -3.75
C ARG A 662 17.46 48.90 -3.33
N SER A 663 18.74 49.01 -3.70
CA SER A 663 19.91 48.22 -3.28
C SER A 663 20.40 47.06 -4.18
N SER A 664 21.73 47.01 -4.27
CA SER A 664 22.60 46.30 -5.20
C SER A 664 23.19 45.03 -4.57
N ALA A 665 22.51 43.88 -4.70
CA ALA A 665 23.05 42.59 -4.27
C ALA A 665 22.68 41.45 -5.25
N PRO A 666 23.55 40.44 -5.47
CA PRO A 666 23.49 39.52 -6.60
C PRO A 666 22.34 38.49 -6.51
N SER A 667 21.89 38.02 -7.67
CA SER A 667 20.61 37.35 -8.00
C SER A 667 20.56 35.83 -7.80
N LEU A 668 19.40 35.30 -7.39
CA LEU A 668 18.98 33.88 -7.51
C LEU A 668 17.56 33.79 -8.12
N PRO A 669 17.20 32.71 -8.85
CA PRO A 669 16.07 32.67 -9.78
C PRO A 669 14.68 32.51 -9.15
N ILE A 670 13.68 32.91 -9.94
CA ILE A 670 12.24 33.06 -9.65
C ILE A 670 11.52 31.73 -9.90
N LEU A 671 10.72 31.23 -8.93
CA LEU A 671 9.77 30.13 -9.14
C LEU A 671 8.31 30.67 -9.05
N PRO A 672 7.43 30.36 -10.03
CA PRO A 672 6.02 30.70 -9.95
C PRO A 672 5.27 29.62 -9.15
N LEU A 673 4.43 30.04 -8.19
CA LEU A 673 3.49 29.15 -7.51
C LEU A 673 2.07 29.64 -7.76
N ASN A 674 1.25 28.70 -8.24
CA ASN A 674 -0.05 28.91 -8.82
C ASN A 674 -1.15 28.99 -7.74
N SER A 675 -2.21 29.72 -8.08
CA SER A 675 -3.38 30.06 -7.29
C SER A 675 -4.10 28.84 -6.70
N SER A 676 -4.11 28.69 -5.37
CA SER A 676 -5.15 28.01 -4.54
C SER A 676 -4.73 27.85 -3.08
N ALA A 677 -3.42 27.93 -2.79
CA ALA A 677 -2.90 27.98 -1.43
C ALA A 677 -2.20 29.32 -1.22
N THR A 678 -2.41 29.94 -0.07
CA THR A 678 -1.79 31.21 0.36
C THR A 678 -0.30 31.01 0.65
N VAL A 679 0.48 30.57 -0.34
CA VAL A 679 1.94 30.56 -0.29
C VAL A 679 2.42 31.95 -0.68
N ILE A 680 2.46 32.85 0.30
CA ILE A 680 3.09 34.15 0.13
C ILE A 680 4.58 33.95 0.32
N ALA A 681 5.30 33.42 -0.66
CA ALA A 681 6.76 33.43 -0.61
C ALA A 681 7.27 34.86 -0.91
N PRO A 682 8.26 35.40 -0.17
CA PRO A 682 8.83 36.70 -0.49
C PRO A 682 9.48 36.66 -1.87
N LYS A 683 9.18 37.64 -2.73
CA LYS A 683 9.75 37.75 -4.08
C LYS A 683 10.81 38.85 -4.10
N ARG A 684 11.95 38.61 -4.77
CA ARG A 684 12.99 39.64 -5.00
C ARG A 684 12.63 40.53 -6.19
N CYS A 685 12.91 41.83 -6.07
CA CYS A 685 12.67 42.80 -7.14
C CYS A 685 13.64 42.57 -8.31
N ARG A 686 13.12 42.39 -9.53
CA ARG A 686 13.91 42.48 -10.77
C ARG A 686 14.02 43.94 -11.20
N ARG A 687 15.21 44.39 -11.62
CA ARG A 687 15.33 45.57 -12.49
C ARG A 687 14.75 45.23 -13.86
N ARG A 688 14.00 46.17 -14.47
CA ARG A 688 13.88 46.24 -15.93
C ARG A 688 15.16 46.80 -16.52
#